data_AF-A0A9E5K6T8-F1
#
_entry.id   AF-A0A9E5K6T8-F1
#
_cell.length_a   1.000
_cell.length_b   1.000
_cell.length_c   1.000
_cell.angle_alpha   90.00
_cell.angle_beta   90.00
_cell.angle_gamma   90.00
#
_symmetry.space_group_name_H-M   'P 1'
#
loop_
_entity.id
_entity.type
_entity.pdbx_description
1 polymer ?
#
loop_
_entity_poly.entity_id
_entity_poly.type
_entity_poly.pdbx_seq_one_letter_code
_entity_poly.pdbx_strand_id
1 'polypeptide(L)'
;MFSNAKDAGLTDAEWKVYSENVRGVSDAAKEKILAKLIKQKQRERDAAWKKQKEIVSERVKKSYSLRKDVKALSALLNGTEIDGKVLRINEADADSKFAELKKKIKGNKRGIFFEDGNASVDEAAKYLGYKNGQELLIAIKNAPNEKDFVTAETERIMQQEHGDMLNDGTLVEEAIKAMHNEKLEEVMSTELRIINKKIKEVKNLTEPQRQAQKNAAKTKPLSFFKALSMSMIGDTQIMDIYPNNYLNAQRKAAKLAFEAMSKGDFDVAKEQKEAELLNHYLYLEAVKAQQRAEKIRKYAKTFSEKNKRQRIGKAGNGYLEAIDAIIEKYELDVRPKRYIEDRQTLFEWLSNQDFENGNAPAVDDEVVRSAKKVNYQELTINELTAVHDSLRSLEYVARNANKLHTDKQKREFDVLRNQIIDSVLLNKKGSKPVTMSGVDPFETIKELRDSYYYEHRKLANLIQEMDGFAVAGILWETIIKPMNEAGSKEALLMNEYASKLSDILKPFMTLKNVGPYPIRNTIFFEKINLSLSWENRMAVALNWGNEGNRQRLLDGQGWSQDAIQDILNSLSKEEWDTVQSIWDLMETLRPMIAEKERRVTGVEPKWVDPKQVETKYGTYRGGYYPIVYDPKGSPTALNQMDEEEARTRLKGTQFASKPRDSFKKSRVDEVKGRPIMLNMNGVFRGLEDVIHDLAWHEWVIDANKIFSDKKIAEAINKTYGSNAIKHIRGHLEDIAIGKKYYSGKVSASGWMDKVADHIRTGTAQAQLGLNLFNSIQNFTGLFQTVAKVGERFFFRGLNIYRSNVFEAHRFVQSKSDFMKTRSTNYDRDVSEIRQMIAGKTAMRQNLDKAFMWLTALTQGMIDTISWISAYEKYMYEGHDEETAIALSDQAVIDSQAAGGVQHLASIQKGNSFKQLFTMFYGFFSSSLNMGIDQTKKTDFESVVSIMELIKIYFYLFIAPTIVTQAIRSYLHREPEEDKDKRGKAILRDSLYYTLNLFPFVREFSKPAAYSLGLEDKYRPYGGPAGQKALGEAMMLWKTAADGNWNEASIKAANSILGITLKLPTAQAYKTISGAMAISDGESEGFMDSVGLLMSGPKPGKR
;
A
#
# COMPACT_ATOMS: atom_id res chain seq x y z
N MET A 1 -8.31 46.65 21.37
CA MET A 1 -8.55 47.62 20.30
C MET A 1 -9.79 48.50 20.50
N PHE A 2 -10.86 48.00 21.14
CA PHE A 2 -12.14 48.72 21.27
C PHE A 2 -12.61 48.83 22.72
N SER A 3 -13.35 49.89 23.05
CA SER A 3 -13.83 50.19 24.41
C SER A 3 -15.32 49.87 24.63
N ASN A 4 -16.14 49.88 23.58
CA ASN A 4 -17.57 49.54 23.63
C ASN A 4 -18.09 49.01 22.27
N ALA A 5 -19.32 48.47 22.25
CA ALA A 5 -19.96 47.90 21.06
C ALA A 5 -20.12 48.90 19.90
N LYS A 6 -20.41 50.17 20.24
CA LYS A 6 -20.63 51.25 19.27
C LYS A 6 -19.34 51.59 18.50
N ASP A 7 -18.21 51.68 19.20
CA ASP A 7 -16.89 51.93 18.60
C ASP A 7 -16.46 50.79 17.67
N ALA A 8 -16.77 49.55 18.06
CA ALA A 8 -16.49 48.34 17.28
C ALA A 8 -17.48 48.10 16.13
N GLY A 9 -18.60 48.82 16.07
CA GLY A 9 -19.68 48.57 15.10
C GLY A 9 -20.29 47.17 15.22
N LEU A 10 -20.30 46.60 16.43
CA LEU A 10 -20.86 45.29 16.76
C LEU A 10 -22.22 45.44 17.46
N THR A 11 -23.07 44.41 17.34
CA THR A 11 -24.27 44.28 18.20
C THR A 11 -23.87 43.96 19.65
N ASP A 12 -24.76 44.17 20.62
CA ASP A 12 -24.49 43.84 22.03
C ASP A 12 -24.15 42.34 22.22
N ALA A 13 -24.77 41.46 21.44
CA ALA A 13 -24.48 40.04 21.45
C ALA A 13 -23.07 39.74 20.90
N GLU A 14 -22.68 40.34 19.78
CA GLU A 14 -21.33 40.18 19.21
C GLU A 14 -20.25 40.80 20.10
N TRP A 15 -20.55 41.95 20.74
CA TRP A 15 -19.65 42.59 21.70
C TRP A 15 -19.41 41.72 22.93
N LYS A 16 -20.47 41.08 23.46
CA LYS A 16 -20.36 40.13 24.57
C LYS A 16 -19.38 39.00 24.22
N VAL A 17 -19.58 38.33 23.08
CA VAL A 17 -18.70 37.24 22.60
C VAL A 17 -17.24 37.73 22.43
N TYR A 18 -17.05 38.89 21.81
CA TYR A 18 -15.71 39.46 21.63
C TYR A 18 -15.04 39.76 22.98
N SER A 19 -15.75 40.38 23.92
CA SER A 19 -15.22 40.71 25.26
C SER A 19 -14.91 39.47 26.09
N GLU A 20 -15.74 38.41 25.97
CA GLU A 20 -15.51 37.10 26.58
C GLU A 20 -14.26 36.45 26.00
N ASN A 21 -14.06 36.50 24.68
CA ASN A 21 -12.85 35.97 24.04
C ASN A 21 -11.59 36.73 24.48
N VAL A 22 -11.63 38.07 24.58
CA VAL A 22 -10.50 38.87 25.08
C VAL A 22 -10.10 38.48 26.50
N ARG A 23 -11.07 38.33 27.41
CA ARG A 23 -10.80 37.85 28.78
C ARG A 23 -10.32 36.39 28.78
N GLY A 24 -10.96 35.57 27.97
CA GLY A 24 -10.67 34.15 27.79
C GLY A 24 -9.24 33.86 27.34
N VAL A 25 -8.55 34.78 26.64
CA VAL A 25 -7.11 34.62 26.31
C VAL A 25 -6.28 34.44 27.58
N SER A 26 -6.48 35.29 28.58
CA SER A 26 -5.71 35.25 29.83
C SER A 26 -6.13 34.06 30.70
N ASP A 27 -7.42 33.76 30.75
CA ASP A 27 -7.94 32.68 31.58
C ASP A 27 -7.51 31.31 31.04
N ALA A 28 -7.61 31.07 29.73
CA ALA A 28 -7.11 29.86 29.08
C ALA A 28 -5.59 29.71 29.25
N ALA A 29 -4.83 30.82 29.21
CA ALA A 29 -3.40 30.79 29.45
C ALA A 29 -3.06 30.39 30.90
N LYS A 30 -3.75 30.96 31.89
CA LYS A 30 -3.60 30.60 33.32
C LYS A 30 -3.94 29.13 33.56
N GLU A 31 -5.04 28.64 33.00
CA GLU A 31 -5.46 27.25 33.13
C GLU A 31 -4.40 26.29 32.57
N LYS A 32 -3.85 26.60 31.39
CA LYS A 32 -2.79 25.79 30.75
C LYS A 32 -1.50 25.79 31.57
N ILE A 33 -1.11 26.92 32.16
CA ILE A 33 0.05 27.02 33.07
C ILE A 33 -0.18 26.21 34.34
N LEU A 34 -1.36 26.36 34.96
CA LEU A 34 -1.74 25.62 36.16
C LEU A 34 -1.70 24.11 35.91
N ALA A 35 -2.24 23.65 34.79
CA ALA A 35 -2.19 22.25 34.39
C ALA A 35 -0.75 21.72 34.25
N LYS A 36 0.17 22.52 33.67
CA LYS A 36 1.60 22.16 33.59
C LYS A 36 2.25 22.08 34.97
N LEU A 37 1.98 23.02 35.85
CA LEU A 37 2.50 23.03 37.23
C LEU A 37 1.99 21.82 38.02
N ILE A 38 0.70 21.51 37.91
CA ILE A 38 0.09 20.31 38.51
C ILE A 38 0.79 19.06 37.98
N LYS A 39 1.00 18.94 36.66
CA LYS A 39 1.66 17.78 36.05
C LYS A 39 3.11 17.64 36.49
N GLN A 40 3.85 18.74 36.66
CA GLN A 40 5.20 18.72 37.24
C GLN A 40 5.15 18.14 38.66
N LYS A 41 4.22 18.60 39.51
CA LYS A 41 4.06 18.10 40.88
C LYS A 41 3.56 16.66 40.97
N GLN A 42 2.76 16.20 40.01
CA GLN A 42 2.38 14.80 39.90
C GLN A 42 3.58 13.92 39.51
N ARG A 43 4.38 14.34 38.52
CA ARG A 43 5.61 13.64 38.11
C ARG A 43 6.56 13.43 39.27
N GLU A 44 6.75 14.45 40.12
CA GLU A 44 7.59 14.36 41.34
C GLU A 44 7.10 13.28 42.34
N ARG A 45 5.84 12.83 42.22
CA ARG A 45 5.23 11.80 43.07
C ARG A 45 5.19 10.41 42.44
N ASP A 46 5.44 10.29 41.13
CA ASP A 46 5.35 9.03 40.39
C ASP A 46 6.44 8.01 40.78
N ALA A 47 6.13 6.72 40.64
CA ALA A 47 7.07 5.64 40.96
C ALA A 47 8.36 5.70 40.11
N ALA A 48 8.24 6.11 38.84
CA ALA A 48 9.39 6.29 37.95
C ALA A 48 10.33 7.40 38.43
N TRP A 49 9.78 8.52 38.95
CA TRP A 49 10.57 9.62 39.50
C TRP A 49 11.30 9.21 40.77
N LYS A 50 10.64 8.48 41.67
CA LYS A 50 11.27 7.94 42.88
C LYS A 50 12.45 7.01 42.52
N LYS A 51 12.25 6.11 41.56
CA LYS A 51 13.31 5.21 41.08
C LYS A 51 14.49 5.97 40.45
N GLN A 52 14.20 6.99 39.65
CA GLN A 52 15.26 7.82 39.07
C GLN A 52 16.01 8.60 40.14
N LYS A 53 15.29 9.21 41.10
CA LYS A 53 15.87 9.91 42.24
C LYS A 53 16.77 8.99 43.08
N GLU A 54 16.40 7.72 43.23
CA GLU A 54 17.21 6.71 43.91
C GLU A 54 18.50 6.39 43.14
N ILE A 55 18.43 6.23 41.81
CA ILE A 55 19.62 6.05 40.94
C ILE A 55 20.56 7.26 41.05
N VAL A 56 20.00 8.48 41.01
CA VAL A 56 20.78 9.71 41.16
C VAL A 56 21.40 9.80 42.56
N SER A 57 20.63 9.46 43.60
CA SER A 57 21.09 9.41 44.99
C SER A 57 22.27 8.47 45.17
N GLU A 58 22.21 7.26 44.60
CA GLU A 58 23.32 6.30 44.66
C GLU A 58 24.57 6.80 43.93
N ARG A 59 24.39 7.46 42.78
CA ARG A 59 25.49 8.12 42.05
C ARG A 59 26.11 9.26 42.86
N VAL A 60 25.30 10.09 43.51
CA VAL A 60 25.77 11.19 44.38
C VAL A 60 26.47 10.64 45.63
N LYS A 61 25.96 9.57 46.23
CA LYS A 61 26.56 8.90 47.39
C LYS A 61 27.96 8.37 47.08
N LYS A 62 28.14 7.74 45.92
CA LYS A 62 29.48 7.34 45.43
C LYS A 62 30.40 8.55 45.29
N SER A 63 29.94 9.64 44.66
CA SER A 63 30.73 10.87 44.53
C SER A 63 31.08 11.51 45.89
N TYR A 64 30.16 11.48 46.86
CA TYR A 64 30.40 11.98 48.21
C TYR A 64 31.53 11.21 48.91
N SER A 65 31.49 9.87 48.85
CA SER A 65 32.54 9.01 49.44
C SER A 65 33.93 9.24 48.83
N LEU A 66 33.98 9.79 47.61
CA LEU A 66 35.23 10.06 46.90
C LEU A 66 35.84 11.43 47.26
N ARG A 67 35.10 12.32 47.92
CA ARG A 67 35.60 13.65 48.30
C ARG A 67 36.76 13.53 49.28
N LYS A 68 37.77 14.37 49.09
CA LYS A 68 39.01 14.35 49.88
C LYS A 68 38.77 14.58 51.38
N ASP A 69 37.91 15.53 51.72
CA ASP A 69 37.49 15.86 53.09
C ASP A 69 36.72 14.73 53.78
N VAL A 70 35.83 14.07 53.05
CA VAL A 70 35.08 12.90 53.53
C VAL A 70 35.98 11.70 53.73
N LYS A 71 36.90 11.41 52.80
CA LYS A 71 37.89 10.34 52.94
C LYS A 71 38.78 10.56 54.16
N ALA A 72 39.27 11.78 54.35
CA ALA A 72 40.11 12.12 55.50
C ALA A 72 39.37 11.96 56.83
N LEU A 73 38.14 12.45 56.91
CA LEU A 73 37.29 12.28 58.09
C LEU A 73 36.98 10.81 58.36
N SER A 74 36.64 10.03 57.34
CA SER A 74 36.38 8.60 57.46
C SER A 74 37.62 7.84 57.92
N ALA A 75 38.79 8.17 57.36
CA ALA A 75 40.06 7.56 57.72
C ALA A 75 40.41 7.76 59.20
N LEU A 76 40.11 8.94 59.73
CA LEU A 76 40.37 9.31 61.13
C LEU A 76 39.32 8.76 62.11
N LEU A 77 38.06 8.64 61.69
CA LEU A 77 36.99 8.11 62.55
C LEU A 77 36.98 6.58 62.61
N ASN A 78 37.21 5.91 61.47
CA ASN A 78 37.14 4.46 61.37
C ASN A 78 38.48 3.77 61.63
N GLY A 79 39.56 4.55 61.70
CA GLY A 79 40.91 4.06 61.94
C GLY A 79 41.53 3.43 60.68
N THR A 80 42.31 4.21 59.95
CA THR A 80 43.12 3.72 58.82
C THR A 80 44.50 3.30 59.32
N GLU A 81 44.94 2.09 59.00
CA GLU A 81 46.30 1.64 59.31
C GLU A 81 47.34 2.31 58.42
N ILE A 82 48.38 2.84 59.05
CA ILE A 82 49.57 3.40 58.42
C ILE A 82 50.78 2.85 59.19
N ASP A 83 51.71 2.19 58.50
CA ASP A 83 52.92 1.60 59.08
C ASP A 83 52.65 0.65 60.28
N GLY A 84 51.58 -0.15 60.18
CA GLY A 84 51.20 -1.14 61.20
C GLY A 84 50.52 -0.56 62.45
N LYS A 85 50.14 0.74 62.43
CA LYS A 85 49.38 1.38 63.50
C LYS A 85 48.20 2.16 62.94
N VAL A 86 47.07 2.17 63.65
CA VAL A 86 45.90 2.97 63.29
C VAL A 86 46.21 4.45 63.48
N LEU A 87 46.06 5.27 62.42
CA LEU A 87 46.28 6.72 62.49
C LEU A 87 45.26 7.38 63.43
N ARG A 88 45.74 7.95 64.53
CA ARG A 88 44.93 8.68 65.53
C ARG A 88 45.58 10.01 65.87
N ILE A 89 44.80 11.09 65.78
CA ILE A 89 45.31 12.42 66.11
C ILE A 89 45.45 12.54 67.63
N ASN A 90 46.65 12.89 68.08
CA ASN A 90 46.94 13.13 69.47
C ASN A 90 46.19 14.37 69.99
N GLU A 91 45.42 14.16 71.05
CA GLU A 91 44.54 15.21 71.59
C GLU A 91 45.32 16.38 72.20
N ALA A 92 46.45 16.12 72.86
CA ALA A 92 47.29 17.15 73.46
C ALA A 92 47.99 18.04 72.41
N ASP A 93 48.38 17.47 71.26
CA ASP A 93 48.92 18.23 70.13
C ASP A 93 47.82 19.13 69.51
N ALA A 94 46.60 18.61 69.36
CA ALA A 94 45.46 19.39 68.89
C ALA A 94 45.06 20.52 69.85
N ASP A 95 45.13 20.31 71.17
CA ASP A 95 44.85 21.33 72.18
C ASP A 95 45.94 22.40 72.25
N SER A 96 47.21 22.03 72.13
CA SER A 96 48.31 23.00 72.23
C SER A 96 48.41 23.90 70.99
N LYS A 97 48.21 23.37 69.78
CA LYS A 97 48.42 24.12 68.52
C LYS A 97 47.13 24.57 67.83
N PHE A 98 46.00 23.89 68.05
CA PHE A 98 44.77 24.08 67.28
C PHE A 98 43.50 24.21 68.14
N ALA A 99 43.61 24.60 69.42
CA ALA A 99 42.49 24.70 70.38
C ALA A 99 41.23 25.36 69.82
N GLU A 100 41.37 26.51 69.15
CA GLU A 100 40.24 27.27 68.60
C GLU A 100 39.55 26.59 67.42
N LEU A 101 40.30 25.81 66.62
CA LEU A 101 39.72 25.01 65.53
C LEU A 101 39.08 23.73 66.07
N LYS A 102 39.71 23.07 67.04
CA LYS A 102 39.19 21.89 67.72
C LYS A 102 37.83 22.17 68.38
N LYS A 103 37.68 23.29 69.11
CA LYS A 103 36.39 23.72 69.70
C LYS A 103 35.26 23.88 68.67
N LYS A 104 35.61 24.19 67.42
CA LYS A 104 34.65 24.40 66.31
C LYS A 104 34.29 23.10 65.60
N ILE A 105 35.01 21.99 65.85
CA ILE A 105 34.63 20.65 65.38
C ILE A 105 33.61 20.09 66.35
N LYS A 106 32.42 19.75 65.85
CA LYS A 106 31.26 19.35 66.67
C LYS A 106 30.72 17.99 66.24
N GLY A 107 29.92 17.37 67.11
CA GLY A 107 29.24 16.10 66.84
C GLY A 107 30.20 14.92 66.72
N ASN A 108 29.84 13.94 65.89
CA ASN A 108 30.61 12.71 65.65
C ASN A 108 32.03 12.97 65.14
N LYS A 109 32.28 14.11 64.50
CA LYS A 109 33.62 14.52 64.02
C LYS A 109 34.62 14.78 65.14
N ARG A 110 34.19 14.94 66.39
CA ARG A 110 35.11 15.07 67.53
C ARG A 110 35.83 13.76 67.85
N GLY A 111 35.27 12.61 67.42
CA GLY A 111 35.86 11.29 67.63
C GLY A 111 37.14 11.00 66.82
N ILE A 112 37.78 12.04 66.26
CA ILE A 112 39.08 11.94 65.58
C ILE A 112 40.27 12.23 66.51
N PHE A 113 40.00 12.82 67.69
CA PHE A 113 41.01 13.18 68.69
C PHE A 113 41.04 12.13 69.80
N PHE A 114 42.24 11.70 70.18
CA PHE A 114 42.45 10.64 71.15
C PHE A 114 43.58 11.00 72.12
N GLU A 115 43.36 10.78 73.41
CA GLU A 115 44.39 11.00 74.45
C GLU A 115 45.67 10.18 74.19
N ASP A 116 45.53 8.95 73.65
CA ASP A 116 46.61 8.04 73.28
C ASP A 116 47.02 8.13 71.79
N GLY A 117 46.66 9.22 71.10
CA GLY A 117 46.89 9.37 69.66
C GLY A 117 48.39 9.31 69.28
N ASN A 118 48.68 8.64 68.17
CA ASN A 118 50.02 8.29 67.71
C ASN A 118 50.61 9.23 66.65
N ALA A 119 49.86 10.26 66.23
CA ALA A 119 50.31 11.27 65.27
C ALA A 119 49.87 12.68 65.69
N SER A 120 50.74 13.67 65.47
CA SER A 120 50.35 15.09 65.53
C SER A 120 49.35 15.45 64.42
N VAL A 121 48.65 16.58 64.58
CA VAL A 121 47.67 17.05 63.58
C VAL A 121 48.35 17.30 62.22
N ASP A 122 49.58 17.82 62.21
CA ASP A 122 50.36 18.09 61.00
C ASP A 122 50.85 16.80 60.31
N GLU A 123 51.23 15.77 61.08
CA GLU A 123 51.59 14.45 60.54
C GLU A 123 50.37 13.78 59.91
N ALA A 124 49.22 13.78 60.60
CA ALA A 124 47.97 13.27 60.05
C ALA A 124 47.55 14.01 58.77
N ALA A 125 47.76 15.33 58.71
CA ALA A 125 47.53 16.13 57.51
C ALA A 125 48.40 15.68 56.34
N LYS A 126 49.70 15.49 56.55
CA LYS A 126 50.63 15.03 55.51
C LYS A 126 50.22 13.67 54.95
N TYR A 127 49.87 12.72 55.82
CA TYR A 127 49.41 11.38 55.41
C TYR A 127 48.09 11.42 54.62
N LEU A 128 47.16 12.30 54.99
CA LEU A 128 45.87 12.47 54.30
C LEU A 128 45.94 13.42 53.10
N GLY A 129 47.16 13.87 52.74
CA GLY A 129 47.43 14.70 51.56
C GLY A 129 47.05 16.17 51.70
N TYR A 130 46.96 16.70 52.93
CA TYR A 130 46.77 18.12 53.24
C TYR A 130 48.13 18.80 53.49
N LYS A 131 48.21 20.11 53.26
CA LYS A 131 49.46 20.87 53.37
C LYS A 131 49.93 21.02 54.81
N ASN A 132 48.99 21.12 55.75
CA ASN A 132 49.23 21.24 57.19
C ASN A 132 47.98 20.88 58.00
N GLY A 133 48.15 20.74 59.31
CA GLY A 133 47.11 20.40 60.28
C GLY A 133 45.94 21.39 60.28
N GLN A 134 46.23 22.67 60.07
CA GLN A 134 45.19 23.70 59.95
C GLN A 134 44.24 23.43 58.78
N GLU A 135 44.77 23.10 57.59
CA GLU A 135 43.98 22.80 56.40
C GLU A 135 43.14 21.52 56.60
N LEU A 136 43.73 20.48 57.20
CA LEU A 136 43.02 19.24 57.53
C LEU A 136 41.83 19.51 58.48
N LEU A 137 42.06 20.22 59.59
CA LEU A 137 41.00 20.49 60.56
C LEU A 137 39.90 21.40 60.00
N ILE A 138 40.23 22.37 59.13
CA ILE A 138 39.23 23.18 58.41
C ILE A 138 38.41 22.30 57.46
N ALA A 139 39.05 21.40 56.72
CA ALA A 139 38.37 20.48 55.82
C ALA A 139 37.41 19.55 56.57
N ILE A 140 37.84 18.99 57.70
CA ILE A 140 37.00 18.15 58.57
C ILE A 140 35.82 18.95 59.14
N LYS A 141 36.08 20.15 59.67
CA LYS A 141 35.04 21.05 60.18
C LYS A 141 33.96 21.27 59.12
N ASN A 142 34.35 21.56 57.89
CA ASN A 142 33.46 21.92 56.79
C ASN A 142 32.88 20.70 56.01
N ALA A 143 33.39 19.48 56.24
CA ALA A 143 32.88 18.28 55.58
C ALA A 143 31.37 18.10 55.83
N PRO A 144 30.50 18.15 54.82
CA PRO A 144 29.06 18.10 55.07
C PRO A 144 28.63 16.70 55.54
N ASN A 145 27.53 16.61 56.29
CA ASN A 145 26.94 15.31 56.64
C ASN A 145 26.49 14.58 55.36
N GLU A 146 26.72 13.26 55.29
CA GLU A 146 26.40 12.45 54.11
C GLU A 146 24.93 12.57 53.72
N LYS A 147 24.03 12.43 54.69
CA LYS A 147 22.59 12.45 54.43
C LYS A 147 22.15 13.78 53.85
N ASP A 148 22.62 14.89 54.42
CA ASP A 148 22.24 16.23 53.99
C ASP A 148 22.84 16.57 52.62
N PHE A 149 24.10 16.22 52.38
CA PHE A 149 24.75 16.44 51.09
C PHE A 149 24.12 15.61 49.98
N VAL A 150 23.93 14.31 50.20
CA VAL A 150 23.33 13.41 49.21
C VAL A 150 21.92 13.86 48.90
N THR A 151 21.12 14.25 49.91
CA THR A 151 19.76 14.74 49.69
C THR A 151 19.76 16.04 48.86
N ALA A 152 20.54 17.03 49.27
CA ALA A 152 20.58 18.33 48.61
C ALA A 152 21.11 18.25 47.16
N GLU A 153 22.19 17.52 46.94
CA GLU A 153 22.82 17.41 45.62
C GLU A 153 22.00 16.51 44.68
N THR A 154 21.34 15.47 45.20
CA THR A 154 20.39 14.67 44.42
C THR A 154 19.22 15.53 43.96
N GLU A 155 18.63 16.33 44.87
CA GLU A 155 17.53 17.22 44.52
C GLU A 155 17.97 18.26 43.49
N ARG A 156 19.16 18.85 43.64
CA ARG A 156 19.74 19.79 42.68
C ARG A 156 19.91 19.17 41.29
N ILE A 157 20.42 17.95 41.20
CA ILE A 157 20.59 17.23 39.92
C ILE A 157 19.23 16.88 39.32
N MET A 158 18.28 16.39 40.13
CA MET A 158 16.92 16.09 39.66
C MET A 158 16.22 17.34 39.11
N GLN A 159 16.37 18.49 39.77
CA GLN A 159 15.86 19.78 39.29
C GLN A 159 16.58 20.21 37.99
N GLN A 160 17.90 20.05 37.91
CA GLN A 160 18.67 20.41 36.73
C GLN A 160 18.34 19.53 35.51
N GLU A 161 18.13 18.22 35.69
CA GLU A 161 17.81 17.28 34.62
C GLU A 161 16.36 17.40 34.13
N HIS A 162 15.44 17.87 34.98
CA HIS A 162 14.00 17.81 34.71
C HIS A 162 13.25 19.15 34.70
N GLY A 163 13.92 20.25 35.05
CA GLY A 163 13.38 21.61 35.11
C GLY A 163 12.45 21.84 36.31
N ASP A 164 12.37 23.09 36.77
CA ASP A 164 11.41 23.54 37.77
C ASP A 164 10.90 24.94 37.40
N MET A 165 9.72 24.98 36.78
CA MET A 165 9.18 26.20 36.20
C MET A 165 9.08 27.36 37.21
N LEU A 166 8.92 27.06 38.50
CA LEU A 166 8.82 28.09 39.54
C LEU A 166 10.16 28.76 39.86
N ASN A 167 11.28 28.09 39.60
CA ASN A 167 12.60 28.49 40.11
C ASN A 167 13.66 28.67 39.00
N ASP A 168 13.41 28.19 37.78
CA ASP A 168 14.36 28.25 36.66
C ASP A 168 14.10 29.36 35.64
N GLY A 169 13.09 30.21 35.88
CA GLY A 169 12.74 31.35 35.00
C GLY A 169 11.90 30.98 33.78
N THR A 170 11.59 29.70 33.54
CA THR A 170 10.82 29.26 32.36
C THR A 170 9.33 29.57 32.42
N LEU A 171 8.79 29.89 33.61
CA LEU A 171 7.36 30.23 33.80
C LEU A 171 6.91 31.37 32.89
N VAL A 172 7.75 32.41 32.72
CA VAL A 172 7.41 33.57 31.89
C VAL A 172 7.32 33.18 30.41
N GLU A 173 8.26 32.39 29.91
CA GLU A 173 8.22 31.90 28.53
C GLU A 173 7.00 31.01 28.29
N GLU A 174 6.70 30.11 29.23
CA GLU A 174 5.54 29.25 29.15
C GLU A 174 4.23 30.06 29.21
N ALA A 175 4.17 31.13 30.00
CA ALA A 175 3.02 32.02 30.04
C ALA A 175 2.80 32.72 28.70
N ILE A 176 3.86 33.23 28.06
CA ILE A 176 3.78 33.84 26.72
C ILE A 176 3.29 32.80 25.70
N LYS A 177 3.82 31.57 25.71
CA LYS A 177 3.33 30.48 24.84
C LYS A 177 1.86 30.14 25.12
N ALA A 178 1.42 30.19 26.38
CA ALA A 178 0.04 29.91 26.77
C ALA A 178 -0.94 31.02 26.35
N MET A 179 -0.49 32.28 26.27
CA MET A 179 -1.26 33.40 25.73
C MET A 179 -1.53 33.28 24.22
N HIS A 180 -0.68 32.55 23.48
CA HIS A 180 -0.91 32.26 22.06
C HIS A 180 -1.84 31.06 21.92
N ASN A 181 -3.14 31.30 22.11
CA ASN A 181 -4.19 30.29 22.11
C ASN A 181 -5.32 30.63 21.13
N GLU A 182 -6.27 29.71 20.96
CA GLU A 182 -7.41 29.84 20.03
C GLU A 182 -8.23 31.09 20.29
N LYS A 183 -8.35 31.53 21.56
CA LYS A 183 -9.05 32.77 21.91
C LYS A 183 -8.35 34.00 21.37
N LEU A 184 -7.02 34.02 21.34
CA LEU A 184 -6.27 35.13 20.76
C LEU A 184 -6.46 35.19 19.24
N GLU A 185 -6.52 34.04 18.58
CA GLU A 185 -6.84 33.93 17.14
C GLU A 185 -8.26 34.46 16.83
N GLU A 186 -9.25 34.08 17.64
CA GLU A 186 -10.64 34.57 17.53
C GLU A 186 -10.72 36.10 17.73
N VAL A 187 -9.95 36.66 18.66
CA VAL A 187 -9.87 38.11 18.89
C VAL A 187 -9.29 38.82 17.67
N MET A 188 -8.09 38.43 17.21
CA MET A 188 -7.44 39.09 16.07
C MET A 188 -8.26 38.98 14.77
N SER A 189 -8.90 37.83 14.54
CA SER A 189 -9.78 37.64 13.37
C SER A 189 -11.05 38.50 13.44
N THR A 190 -11.64 38.65 14.63
CA THR A 190 -12.78 39.54 14.86
C THR A 190 -12.40 41.00 14.65
N GLU A 191 -11.24 41.44 15.18
CA GLU A 191 -10.71 42.79 14.97
C GLU A 191 -10.47 43.07 13.47
N LEU A 192 -9.89 42.13 12.72
CA LEU A 192 -9.71 42.26 11.27
C LEU A 192 -11.05 42.36 10.52
N ARG A 193 -12.08 41.60 10.94
CA ARG A 193 -13.43 41.70 10.37
C ARG A 193 -14.06 43.07 10.62
N ILE A 194 -13.87 43.64 11.82
CA ILE A 194 -14.34 44.99 12.16
C ILE A 194 -13.66 46.04 11.28
N ILE A 195 -12.32 45.95 11.12
CA ILE A 195 -11.57 46.87 10.24
C ILE A 195 -12.10 46.80 8.80
N ASN A 196 -12.30 45.59 8.26
CA ASN A 196 -12.86 45.42 6.91
C ASN A 196 -14.28 45.97 6.77
N LYS A 197 -15.10 45.90 7.83
CA LYS A 197 -16.43 46.54 7.86
C LYS A 197 -16.31 48.06 7.78
N LYS A 198 -15.39 48.67 8.54
CA LYS A 198 -15.11 50.12 8.48
C LYS A 198 -14.63 50.59 7.11
N ILE A 199 -13.77 49.81 6.44
CA ILE A 199 -13.35 50.09 5.05
C ILE A 199 -14.57 50.14 4.12
N LYS A 200 -15.55 49.23 4.27
CA LYS A 200 -16.78 49.19 3.45
C LYS A 200 -17.77 50.32 3.76
N GLU A 201 -17.71 50.90 4.95
CA GLU A 201 -18.61 51.99 5.39
C GLU A 201 -18.25 53.36 4.80
N VAL A 202 -17.09 53.50 4.15
CA VAL A 202 -16.68 54.74 3.44
C VAL A 202 -17.63 55.00 2.27
N LYS A 203 -18.35 56.13 2.32
CA LYS A 203 -19.34 56.58 1.32
C LYS A 203 -18.74 57.66 0.41
N ASN A 204 -19.37 57.91 -0.75
CA ASN A 204 -18.98 58.93 -1.75
C ASN A 204 -17.67 58.64 -2.52
N LEU A 205 -17.56 57.44 -3.10
CA LEU A 205 -16.40 57.01 -3.90
C LEU A 205 -16.74 57.01 -5.39
N THR A 206 -15.80 57.48 -6.23
CA THR A 206 -15.80 57.26 -7.68
C THR A 206 -15.68 55.77 -8.01
N GLU A 207 -16.01 55.35 -9.24
CA GLU A 207 -16.00 53.93 -9.60
C GLU A 207 -14.62 53.25 -9.46
N PRO A 208 -13.48 53.89 -9.83
CA PRO A 208 -12.15 53.36 -9.54
C PRO A 208 -11.88 53.21 -8.02
N GLN A 209 -12.34 54.17 -7.21
CA GLN A 209 -12.19 54.14 -5.75
C GLN A 209 -13.08 53.07 -5.11
N ARG A 210 -14.26 52.81 -5.66
CA ARG A 210 -15.17 51.74 -5.22
C ARG A 210 -14.60 50.35 -5.52
N GLN A 211 -13.92 50.20 -6.67
CA GLN A 211 -13.20 48.97 -7.00
C GLN A 211 -11.95 48.78 -6.11
N ALA A 212 -11.20 49.85 -5.85
CA ALA A 212 -10.09 49.84 -4.89
C ALA A 212 -10.57 49.45 -3.47
N GLN A 213 -11.69 50.02 -3.01
CA GLN A 213 -12.32 49.67 -1.72
C GLN A 213 -12.75 48.19 -1.66
N LYS A 214 -13.35 47.65 -2.72
CA LYS A 214 -13.72 46.22 -2.79
C LYS A 214 -12.49 45.31 -2.67
N ASN A 215 -11.38 45.68 -3.31
CA ASN A 215 -10.13 44.94 -3.20
C ASN A 215 -9.48 45.12 -1.82
N ALA A 216 -9.48 46.33 -1.27
CA ALA A 216 -9.00 46.63 0.08
C ALA A 216 -9.79 45.89 1.16
N ALA A 217 -11.08 45.63 0.97
CA ALA A 217 -11.93 44.91 1.91
C ALA A 217 -11.89 43.36 1.78
N LYS A 218 -11.10 42.79 0.85
CA LYS A 218 -10.91 41.32 0.75
C LYS A 218 -10.07 40.82 1.92
N THR A 219 -10.60 39.87 2.68
CA THR A 219 -9.91 39.28 3.82
C THR A 219 -9.24 37.97 3.41
N LYS A 220 -7.95 37.81 3.74
CA LYS A 220 -7.27 36.51 3.62
C LYS A 220 -7.78 35.58 4.74
N PRO A 221 -8.12 34.32 4.45
CA PRO A 221 -8.56 33.38 5.48
C PRO A 221 -7.41 33.06 6.46
N LEU A 222 -7.71 32.70 7.71
CA LEU A 222 -6.68 32.34 8.70
C LEU A 222 -5.77 31.19 8.23
N SER A 223 -6.33 30.26 7.46
CA SER A 223 -5.58 29.16 6.84
C SER A 223 -4.45 29.64 5.92
N PHE A 224 -4.60 30.81 5.29
CA PHE A 224 -3.55 31.42 4.48
C PHE A 224 -2.33 31.80 5.33
N PHE A 225 -2.53 32.55 6.43
CA PHE A 225 -1.42 32.99 7.29
C PHE A 225 -0.71 31.81 7.97
N LYS A 226 -1.49 30.79 8.37
CA LYS A 226 -0.95 29.55 8.94
C LYS A 226 -0.10 28.80 7.92
N ALA A 227 -0.60 28.60 6.70
CA ALA A 227 0.14 27.92 5.63
C ALA A 227 1.41 28.69 5.24
N LEU A 228 1.31 30.01 5.11
CA LEU A 228 2.46 30.87 4.81
C LEU A 228 3.52 30.79 5.91
N SER A 229 3.12 30.86 7.18
CA SER A 229 4.06 30.78 8.32
C SER A 229 4.74 29.42 8.40
N MET A 230 4.00 28.33 8.14
CA MET A 230 4.56 26.98 8.08
C MET A 230 5.60 26.84 6.97
N SER A 231 5.34 27.42 5.79
CA SER A 231 6.31 27.43 4.68
C SER A 231 7.56 28.23 5.05
N MET A 232 7.39 29.48 5.50
CA MET A 232 8.49 30.38 5.84
C MET A 232 9.41 29.78 6.91
N ILE A 233 8.85 29.32 8.03
CA ILE A 233 9.63 28.70 9.11
C ILE A 233 10.20 27.34 8.69
N GLY A 234 9.47 26.57 7.88
CA GLY A 234 9.92 25.27 7.36
C GLY A 234 11.22 25.37 6.56
N ASP A 235 11.37 26.44 5.79
CA ASP A 235 12.51 26.72 4.92
C ASP A 235 13.59 27.61 5.58
N THR A 236 13.42 27.95 6.87
CA THR A 236 14.39 28.74 7.64
C THR A 236 15.38 27.81 8.35
N GLN A 237 16.67 28.15 8.35
CA GLN A 237 17.71 27.41 9.07
C GLN A 237 17.48 27.45 10.58
N ILE A 238 17.75 26.34 11.27
CA ILE A 238 17.48 26.21 12.72
C ILE A 238 18.21 27.27 13.54
N MET A 239 19.45 27.61 13.18
CA MET A 239 20.24 28.66 13.81
C MET A 239 19.63 30.06 13.68
N ASP A 240 18.76 30.27 12.70
CA ASP A 240 18.12 31.55 12.41
C ASP A 240 16.70 31.66 12.97
N ILE A 241 16.18 30.60 13.59
CA ILE A 241 14.83 30.60 14.18
C ILE A 241 14.87 31.22 15.58
N TYR A 242 14.47 32.48 15.65
CA TYR A 242 14.35 33.25 16.90
C TYR A 242 12.88 33.64 17.17
N PRO A 243 12.11 32.86 17.95
CA PRO A 243 10.70 33.16 18.22
C PRO A 243 10.45 34.59 18.73
N ASN A 244 11.32 35.10 19.60
CA ASN A 244 11.17 36.43 20.18
C ASN A 244 11.18 37.56 19.14
N ASN A 245 11.82 37.37 17.98
CA ASN A 245 11.80 38.37 16.90
C ASN A 245 10.38 38.52 16.33
N TYR A 246 9.69 37.40 16.07
CA TYR A 246 8.30 37.41 15.61
C TYR A 246 7.35 37.92 16.69
N LEU A 247 7.57 37.58 17.96
CA LEU A 247 6.79 38.11 19.06
C LEU A 247 6.90 39.65 19.16
N ASN A 248 8.11 40.19 19.02
CA ASN A 248 8.33 41.63 19.04
C ASN A 248 7.71 42.31 17.81
N ALA A 249 7.81 41.70 16.63
CA ALA A 249 7.17 42.17 15.41
C ALA A 249 5.63 42.15 15.53
N GLN A 250 5.05 41.10 16.11
CA GLN A 250 3.62 41.02 16.41
C GLN A 250 3.17 42.17 17.32
N ARG A 251 3.88 42.39 18.44
CA ARG A 251 3.55 43.48 19.38
C ARG A 251 3.65 44.86 18.72
N LYS A 252 4.65 45.06 17.86
CA LYS A 252 4.82 46.30 17.09
C LYS A 252 3.65 46.49 16.12
N ALA A 253 3.29 45.46 15.36
CA ALA A 253 2.17 45.48 14.42
C ALA A 253 0.84 45.73 15.13
N ALA A 254 0.61 45.10 16.29
CA ALA A 254 -0.58 45.32 17.12
C ALA A 254 -0.72 46.79 17.55
N LYS A 255 0.39 47.40 17.99
CA LYS A 255 0.45 48.82 18.37
C LYS A 255 0.17 49.73 17.18
N LEU A 256 0.80 49.48 16.03
CA LEU A 256 0.60 50.29 14.81
C LEU A 256 -0.82 50.14 14.26
N ALA A 257 -1.40 48.94 14.33
CA ALA A 257 -2.79 48.70 13.96
C ALA A 257 -3.75 49.52 14.84
N PHE A 258 -3.50 49.57 16.15
CA PHE A 258 -4.28 50.38 17.09
C PHE A 258 -4.16 51.89 16.83
N GLU A 259 -2.95 52.38 16.57
CA GLU A 259 -2.71 53.79 16.24
C GLU A 259 -3.38 54.20 14.92
N ALA A 260 -3.25 53.39 13.86
CA ALA A 260 -3.90 53.63 12.58
C ALA A 260 -5.43 53.61 12.71
N MET A 261 -5.97 52.64 13.46
CA MET A 261 -7.42 52.55 13.75
C MET A 261 -7.93 53.79 14.48
N SER A 262 -7.15 54.34 15.41
CA SER A 262 -7.49 55.54 16.18
C SER A 262 -7.44 56.82 15.33
N LYS A 263 -6.63 56.83 14.25
CA LYS A 263 -6.55 57.92 13.26
C LYS A 263 -7.58 57.80 12.13
N GLY A 264 -8.37 56.73 12.10
CA GLY A 264 -9.32 56.44 11.02
C GLY A 264 -8.67 55.95 9.72
N ASP A 265 -7.38 55.59 9.75
CA ASP A 265 -6.65 55.04 8.62
C ASP A 265 -6.86 53.52 8.57
N PHE A 266 -8.02 53.11 8.04
CA PHE A 266 -8.45 51.71 8.09
C PHE A 266 -7.65 50.79 7.17
N ASP A 267 -7.09 51.32 6.08
CA ASP A 267 -6.25 50.54 5.16
C ASP A 267 -4.92 50.16 5.83
N VAL A 268 -4.25 51.13 6.47
CA VAL A 268 -3.04 50.86 7.26
C VAL A 268 -3.36 50.00 8.48
N ALA A 269 -4.48 50.23 9.16
CA ALA A 269 -4.90 49.40 10.29
C ALA A 269 -5.09 47.93 9.87
N LYS A 270 -5.65 47.68 8.68
CA LYS A 270 -5.82 46.35 8.11
C LYS A 270 -4.47 45.71 7.84
N GLU A 271 -3.58 46.39 7.13
CA GLU A 271 -2.24 45.87 6.80
C GLU A 271 -1.47 45.48 8.07
N GLN A 272 -1.48 46.35 9.08
CA GLN A 272 -0.81 46.08 10.35
C GLN A 272 -1.49 44.95 11.15
N LYS A 273 -2.82 44.80 11.06
CA LYS A 273 -3.52 43.66 11.68
C LYS A 273 -3.25 42.33 10.95
N GLU A 274 -3.11 42.35 9.61
CA GLU A 274 -2.64 41.19 8.85
C GLU A 274 -1.18 40.84 9.20
N ALA A 275 -0.32 41.85 9.41
CA ALA A 275 1.05 41.65 9.87
C ALA A 275 1.12 41.12 11.31
N GLU A 276 0.23 41.56 12.21
CA GLU A 276 0.09 41.01 13.56
C GLU A 276 -0.30 39.52 13.51
N LEU A 277 -1.31 39.16 12.70
CA LEU A 277 -1.73 37.77 12.49
C LEU A 277 -0.61 36.91 11.90
N LEU A 278 0.12 37.41 10.91
CA LEU A 278 1.26 36.70 10.33
C LEU A 278 2.34 36.44 11.38
N ASN A 279 2.75 37.46 12.14
CA ASN A 279 3.79 37.32 13.16
C ASN A 279 3.35 36.43 14.33
N HIS A 280 2.06 36.43 14.67
CA HIS A 280 1.48 35.49 15.64
C HIS A 280 1.69 34.02 15.21
N TYR A 281 1.35 33.69 13.95
CA TYR A 281 1.56 32.35 13.43
C TYR A 281 3.05 32.02 13.21
N LEU A 282 3.88 32.99 12.80
CA LEU A 282 5.33 32.81 12.72
C LEU A 282 5.94 32.51 14.10
N TYR A 283 5.53 33.21 15.16
CA TYR A 283 5.95 32.89 16.53
C TYR A 283 5.56 31.47 16.93
N LEU A 284 4.31 31.08 16.72
CA LEU A 284 3.82 29.74 17.03
C LEU A 284 4.60 28.65 16.29
N GLU A 285 4.83 28.83 14.99
CA GLU A 285 5.59 27.87 14.18
C GLU A 285 7.08 27.88 14.53
N ALA A 286 7.70 29.02 14.85
CA ALA A 286 9.08 29.12 15.31
C ALA A 286 9.30 28.38 16.64
N VAL A 287 8.39 28.53 17.61
CA VAL A 287 8.44 27.77 18.88
C VAL A 287 8.32 26.26 18.62
N LYS A 288 7.38 25.85 17.75
CA LYS A 288 7.22 24.44 17.37
C LYS A 288 8.45 23.89 16.66
N ALA A 289 9.06 24.67 15.78
CA ALA A 289 10.26 24.33 15.03
C ALA A 289 11.45 24.07 15.97
N GLN A 290 11.73 24.98 16.91
CA GLN A 290 12.79 24.77 17.92
C GLN A 290 12.55 23.51 18.76
N GLN A 291 11.31 23.31 19.22
CA GLN A 291 10.94 22.10 19.97
C GLN A 291 11.08 20.83 19.14
N ARG A 292 10.76 20.87 17.85
CA ARG A 292 10.91 19.75 16.92
C ARG A 292 12.38 19.44 16.70
N ALA A 293 13.22 20.44 16.45
CA ALA A 293 14.66 20.26 16.26
C ALA A 293 15.31 19.58 17.48
N GLU A 294 14.99 20.03 18.70
CA GLU A 294 15.51 19.42 19.93
C GLU A 294 14.98 17.99 20.14
N LYS A 295 13.71 17.71 19.80
CA LYS A 295 13.17 16.34 19.83
C LYS A 295 13.89 15.42 18.85
N ILE A 296 14.15 15.89 17.63
CA ILE A 296 14.88 15.13 16.61
C ILE A 296 16.29 14.81 17.10
N ARG A 297 16.99 15.81 17.65
CA ARG A 297 18.32 15.62 18.25
C ARG A 297 18.30 14.61 19.39
N LYS A 298 17.34 14.71 20.32
CA LYS A 298 17.17 13.74 21.42
C LYS A 298 16.88 12.33 20.89
N TYR A 299 16.07 12.20 19.84
CA TYR A 299 15.80 10.92 19.20
C TYR A 299 17.08 10.33 18.59
N ALA A 300 17.86 11.12 17.87
CA ALA A 300 19.15 10.70 17.31
C ALA A 300 20.11 10.18 18.40
N LYS A 301 20.17 10.84 19.56
CA LYS A 301 20.99 10.39 20.71
C LYS A 301 20.62 8.99 21.21
N THR A 302 19.37 8.54 21.08
CA THR A 302 18.97 7.19 21.53
C THR A 302 19.68 6.07 20.75
N PHE A 303 20.22 6.35 19.56
CA PHE A 303 21.02 5.37 18.80
C PHE A 303 22.41 5.10 19.41
N SER A 304 22.82 5.86 20.43
CA SER A 304 24.02 5.55 21.23
C SER A 304 23.75 4.47 22.31
N GLU A 305 22.50 4.16 22.61
CA GLU A 305 22.13 3.20 23.65
C GLU A 305 22.48 1.77 23.27
N LYS A 306 23.23 1.05 24.14
CA LYS A 306 23.71 -0.32 23.90
C LYS A 306 22.59 -1.28 23.44
N ASN A 307 21.46 -1.29 24.14
CA ASN A 307 20.34 -2.20 23.84
C ASN A 307 19.71 -1.90 22.46
N LYS A 308 19.59 -0.62 22.10
CA LYS A 308 19.02 -0.21 20.80
C LYS A 308 19.97 -0.58 19.66
N ARG A 309 21.27 -0.33 19.82
CA ARG A 309 22.31 -0.76 18.85
C ARG A 309 22.34 -2.27 18.66
N GLN A 310 22.33 -3.05 19.75
CA GLN A 310 22.30 -4.51 19.68
C GLN A 310 21.07 -5.04 18.93
N ARG A 311 19.90 -4.44 19.15
CA ARG A 311 18.68 -4.81 18.43
C ARG A 311 18.76 -4.51 16.94
N ILE A 312 19.27 -3.33 16.55
CA ILE A 312 19.44 -2.96 15.14
C ILE A 312 20.49 -3.85 14.47
N GLY A 313 21.61 -4.13 15.15
CA GLY A 313 22.65 -5.00 14.63
C GLY A 313 22.18 -6.44 14.36
N LYS A 314 21.19 -6.94 15.11
CA LYS A 314 20.56 -8.26 14.85
C LYS A 314 19.79 -8.32 13.52
N ALA A 315 19.41 -7.18 12.95
CA ALA A 315 18.77 -7.14 11.63
C ALA A 315 19.75 -7.49 10.49
N GLY A 316 21.06 -7.37 10.73
CA GLY A 316 22.08 -7.53 9.71
C GLY A 316 22.05 -6.41 8.67
N ASN A 317 22.62 -6.68 7.49
CA ASN A 317 22.52 -5.85 6.27
C ASN A 317 22.98 -4.39 6.40
N GLY A 318 23.82 -4.02 7.36
CA GLY A 318 24.42 -2.69 7.41
C GLY A 318 23.51 -1.56 7.91
N TYR A 319 22.32 -1.86 8.48
CA TYR A 319 21.38 -0.82 8.95
C TYR A 319 21.98 0.07 10.06
N LEU A 320 22.81 -0.50 10.93
CA LEU A 320 23.44 0.25 12.02
C LEU A 320 24.48 1.23 11.48
N GLU A 321 25.24 0.79 10.48
CA GLU A 321 26.27 1.53 9.76
C GLU A 321 25.63 2.69 8.98
N ALA A 322 24.49 2.44 8.31
CA ALA A 322 23.71 3.48 7.63
C ALA A 322 23.18 4.55 8.61
N ILE A 323 22.70 4.14 9.78
CA ILE A 323 22.25 5.05 10.84
C ILE A 323 23.42 5.88 11.37
N ASP A 324 24.56 5.24 11.66
CA ASP A 324 25.76 5.91 12.16
C ASP A 324 26.30 6.91 11.13
N ALA A 325 26.25 6.58 9.83
CA ALA A 325 26.64 7.47 8.75
C ALA A 325 25.78 8.74 8.71
N ILE A 326 24.46 8.63 8.90
CA ILE A 326 23.55 9.80 8.95
C ILE A 326 23.83 10.64 10.20
N ILE A 327 23.95 10.01 11.38
CA ILE A 327 24.20 10.72 12.64
C ILE A 327 25.52 11.50 12.58
N GLU A 328 26.57 10.90 12.03
CA GLU A 328 27.87 11.56 11.88
C GLU A 328 27.83 12.68 10.83
N LYS A 329 27.17 12.45 9.69
CA LYS A 329 27.07 13.42 8.60
C LYS A 329 26.41 14.73 9.05
N TYR A 330 25.38 14.65 9.88
CA TYR A 330 24.60 15.80 10.34
C TYR A 330 24.96 16.28 11.75
N GLU A 331 26.05 15.77 12.35
CA GLU A 331 26.53 16.16 13.69
C GLU A 331 25.45 16.09 14.80
N LEU A 332 24.57 15.09 14.73
CA LEU A 332 23.43 14.96 15.64
C LEU A 332 23.83 14.47 17.06
N ASP A 333 25.06 13.99 17.24
CA ASP A 333 25.61 13.58 18.54
C ASP A 333 27.12 13.81 18.69
N VAL A 334 27.61 13.88 19.94
CA VAL A 334 28.97 14.35 20.32
C VAL A 334 30.03 13.24 20.28
N ARG A 335 29.69 11.96 20.00
CA ARG A 335 30.73 10.91 19.82
C ARG A 335 30.41 9.91 18.70
N PRO A 336 31.21 9.91 17.64
CA PRO A 336 31.50 8.70 16.88
C PRO A 336 33.02 8.44 16.83
N LYS A 337 33.55 7.49 17.63
CA LYS A 337 34.84 6.80 17.35
C LYS A 337 34.91 5.44 18.02
N ARG A 338 34.82 4.34 17.24
CA ARG A 338 35.97 3.47 16.89
C ARG A 338 35.53 2.33 15.97
N TYR A 339 35.70 2.51 14.66
CA TYR A 339 36.47 1.70 13.70
C TYR A 339 36.21 2.30 12.31
N ILE A 340 37.26 2.79 11.68
CA ILE A 340 37.26 3.42 10.37
C ILE A 340 38.21 2.55 9.56
N GLU A 341 37.67 1.61 8.80
CA GLU A 341 38.45 0.93 7.76
C GLU A 341 37.57 0.60 6.54
N ASP A 342 36.26 0.39 6.69
CA ASP A 342 35.33 0.22 5.54
C ASP A 342 34.11 1.15 5.62
N ARG A 343 34.27 2.45 5.30
CA ARG A 343 33.10 3.34 5.15
C ARG A 343 32.52 3.20 3.75
N GLN A 344 31.62 2.25 3.59
CA GLN A 344 30.67 2.29 2.49
C GLN A 344 29.78 3.55 2.66
N THR A 345 29.70 4.41 1.65
CA THR A 345 28.83 5.61 1.74
C THR A 345 27.36 5.18 1.88
N LEU A 346 26.48 6.02 2.46
CA LEU A 346 25.04 5.70 2.53
C LEU A 346 24.46 5.39 1.13
N PHE A 347 24.98 6.07 0.10
CA PHE A 347 24.65 5.80 -1.30
C PHE A 347 25.17 4.45 -1.78
N GLU A 348 26.43 4.11 -1.52
CA GLU A 348 27.00 2.80 -1.85
C GLU A 348 26.33 1.66 -1.08
N TRP A 349 25.94 1.89 0.18
CA TRP A 349 25.17 0.95 0.96
C TRP A 349 23.80 0.74 0.32
N LEU A 350 23.05 1.81 0.04
CA LEU A 350 21.76 1.72 -0.66
C LEU A 350 21.87 1.08 -2.06
N SER A 351 23.01 1.22 -2.74
CA SER A 351 23.22 0.74 -4.11
C SER A 351 23.76 -0.69 -4.18
N ASN A 352 24.51 -1.13 -3.16
CA ASN A 352 25.12 -2.46 -3.09
C ASN A 352 24.35 -3.42 -2.18
N GLN A 353 23.45 -2.92 -1.32
CA GLN A 353 22.54 -3.79 -0.58
C GLN A 353 21.46 -4.28 -1.54
N ASP A 354 21.49 -5.59 -1.75
CA ASP A 354 20.34 -6.35 -2.16
C ASP A 354 19.27 -6.26 -1.06
N PHE A 355 18.41 -5.25 -1.14
CA PHE A 355 17.13 -5.23 -0.41
C PHE A 355 16.16 -6.30 -0.98
N GLU A 356 16.69 -7.47 -1.35
CA GLU A 356 16.10 -8.65 -2.04
C GLU A 356 14.84 -9.22 -1.35
N ASN A 357 14.55 -8.74 -0.14
CA ASN A 357 13.43 -9.14 0.70
C ASN A 357 12.40 -8.01 0.89
N GLY A 358 12.47 -6.92 0.10
CA GLY A 358 11.50 -5.82 0.16
C GLY A 358 11.64 -4.83 1.34
N ASN A 359 12.63 -5.04 2.22
CA ASN A 359 12.92 -4.20 3.40
C ASN A 359 13.74 -2.95 3.06
N ALA A 360 13.36 -2.22 2.01
CA ALA A 360 14.05 -1.01 1.60
C ALA A 360 13.56 0.20 2.42
N PRO A 361 14.41 0.83 3.25
CA PRO A 361 14.05 1.98 4.07
C PRO A 361 13.67 3.19 3.21
N ALA A 362 12.76 4.02 3.72
CA ALA A 362 12.41 5.30 3.13
C ALA A 362 13.45 6.36 3.56
N VAL A 363 14.55 6.42 2.81
CA VAL A 363 15.61 7.43 3.00
C VAL A 363 15.43 8.57 2.01
N ASP A 364 15.65 9.81 2.45
CA ASP A 364 15.54 10.97 1.57
C ASP A 364 16.73 11.13 0.61
N ASP A 365 16.50 11.52 -0.65
CA ASP A 365 17.58 11.62 -1.64
C ASP A 365 18.62 12.66 -1.25
N GLU A 366 18.22 13.74 -0.60
CA GLU A 366 19.15 14.77 -0.14
C GLU A 366 20.06 14.22 0.97
N VAL A 367 19.50 13.37 1.83
CA VAL A 367 20.22 12.60 2.84
C VAL A 367 21.18 11.61 2.20
N VAL A 368 20.84 11.04 1.04
CA VAL A 368 21.69 10.12 0.29
C VAL A 368 22.81 10.84 -0.47
N ARG A 369 22.48 11.91 -1.23
CA ARG A 369 23.36 12.57 -2.21
C ARG A 369 24.34 13.58 -1.60
N SER A 370 24.03 14.15 -0.43
CA SER A 370 24.95 15.15 0.16
C SER A 370 26.27 14.50 0.62
N ALA A 371 27.39 14.95 0.07
CA ALA A 371 28.73 14.44 0.40
C ALA A 371 29.41 15.20 1.55
N LYS A 372 28.86 16.37 1.94
CA LYS A 372 29.45 17.23 2.97
C LYS A 372 28.87 16.93 4.34
N LYS A 373 29.72 17.02 5.37
CA LYS A 373 29.25 17.12 6.75
C LYS A 373 28.62 18.49 6.95
N VAL A 374 27.45 18.52 7.59
CA VAL A 374 26.67 19.74 7.82
C VAL A 374 26.24 19.73 9.28
N ASN A 375 26.42 20.84 9.99
CA ASN A 375 25.92 20.93 11.36
C ASN A 375 24.39 20.95 11.33
N TYR A 376 23.70 20.18 12.20
CA TYR A 376 22.24 20.15 12.20
C TYR A 376 21.58 21.53 12.40
N GLN A 377 22.28 22.53 12.96
CA GLN A 377 21.77 23.88 13.14
C GLN A 377 21.73 24.69 11.83
N GLU A 378 22.54 24.31 10.83
CA GLU A 378 22.57 24.92 9.50
C GLU A 378 21.48 24.37 8.57
N LEU A 379 20.79 23.30 8.99
CA LEU A 379 19.68 22.72 8.24
C LEU A 379 18.40 23.54 8.40
N THR A 380 17.59 23.55 7.35
CA THR A 380 16.18 23.96 7.46
C THR A 380 15.39 22.95 8.28
N ILE A 381 14.23 23.36 8.80
CA ILE A 381 13.36 22.45 9.56
C ILE A 381 12.84 21.30 8.68
N ASN A 382 12.58 21.58 7.39
CA ASN A 382 12.17 20.59 6.42
C ASN A 382 13.28 19.55 6.15
N GLU A 383 14.53 19.99 5.98
CA GLU A 383 15.70 19.13 5.84
C GLU A 383 15.94 18.27 7.09
N LEU A 384 15.94 18.87 8.29
CA LEU A 384 16.13 18.11 9.53
C LEU A 384 15.01 17.08 9.75
N THR A 385 13.78 17.41 9.36
CA THR A 385 12.66 16.45 9.40
C THR A 385 12.90 15.28 8.45
N ALA A 386 13.44 15.52 7.25
CA ALA A 386 13.80 14.45 6.31
C ALA A 386 14.92 13.55 6.86
N VAL A 387 15.91 14.11 7.56
CA VAL A 387 16.95 13.35 8.28
C VAL A 387 16.33 12.47 9.37
N HIS A 388 15.46 13.04 10.19
CA HIS A 388 14.74 12.31 11.23
C HIS A 388 13.92 11.14 10.66
N ASP A 389 13.16 11.39 9.60
CA ASP A 389 12.30 10.37 8.99
C ASP A 389 13.14 9.25 8.35
N SER A 390 14.30 9.59 7.78
CA SER A 390 15.27 8.60 7.29
C SER A 390 15.79 7.70 8.42
N LEU A 391 16.20 8.29 9.56
CA LEU A 391 16.64 7.55 10.75
C LEU A 391 15.53 6.66 11.32
N ARG A 392 14.31 7.20 11.39
CA ARG A 392 13.13 6.49 11.87
C ARG A 392 12.78 5.33 10.96
N SER A 393 12.89 5.51 9.65
CA SER A 393 12.64 4.45 8.68
C SER A 393 13.67 3.34 8.77
N LEU A 394 14.96 3.67 8.84
CA LEU A 394 16.03 2.70 9.06
C LEU A 394 15.82 1.91 10.35
N GLU A 395 15.50 2.57 11.45
CA GLU A 395 15.20 1.89 12.71
C GLU A 395 13.99 0.95 12.59
N TYR A 396 12.91 1.44 11.99
CA TYR A 396 11.67 0.67 11.86
C TYR A 396 11.87 -0.57 11.02
N VAL A 397 12.48 -0.42 9.84
CA VAL A 397 12.76 -1.51 8.93
C VAL A 397 13.72 -2.50 9.58
N ALA A 398 14.79 -2.05 10.24
CA ALA A 398 15.70 -2.95 10.96
C ALA A 398 14.98 -3.74 12.07
N ARG A 399 14.08 -3.11 12.83
CA ARG A 399 13.30 -3.79 13.88
C ARG A 399 12.34 -4.85 13.32
N ASN A 400 11.85 -4.65 12.11
CA ASN A 400 10.90 -5.56 11.45
C ASN A 400 11.55 -6.47 10.41
N ALA A 401 12.86 -6.33 10.16
CA ALA A 401 13.58 -7.09 9.16
C ALA A 401 13.47 -8.62 9.36
N ASN A 402 13.26 -9.06 10.61
CA ASN A 402 13.07 -10.47 10.98
C ASN A 402 11.61 -10.86 11.17
N LYS A 403 10.63 -10.08 10.71
CA LYS A 403 9.20 -10.41 10.78
C LYS A 403 8.55 -10.37 9.40
N LEU A 404 7.35 -10.92 9.27
CA LEU A 404 6.51 -10.75 8.09
C LEU A 404 5.47 -9.64 8.36
N HIS A 405 5.11 -8.88 7.33
CA HIS A 405 4.12 -7.81 7.41
C HIS A 405 2.67 -8.34 7.49
N THR A 406 2.38 -9.39 6.74
CA THR A 406 1.07 -10.05 6.62
C THR A 406 0.82 -11.10 7.69
N ASP A 407 1.86 -11.54 8.41
CA ASP A 407 1.70 -12.50 9.50
C ASP A 407 1.03 -11.85 10.73
N LYS A 408 -0.26 -12.13 10.92
CA LYS A 408 -1.04 -11.64 12.07
C LYS A 408 -0.44 -12.05 13.41
N GLN A 409 0.26 -13.19 13.46
CA GLN A 409 0.90 -13.70 14.68
C GLN A 409 2.25 -13.01 14.98
N LYS A 410 2.78 -12.21 14.04
CA LYS A 410 4.08 -11.51 14.15
C LYS A 410 5.22 -12.44 14.57
N ARG A 411 5.21 -13.66 14.05
CA ARG A 411 6.25 -14.68 14.31
C ARG A 411 7.60 -14.17 13.84
N GLU A 412 8.65 -14.56 14.55
CA GLU A 412 10.02 -14.34 14.10
C GLU A 412 10.29 -15.20 12.86
N PHE A 413 10.89 -14.60 11.85
CA PHE A 413 11.12 -15.22 10.54
C PHE A 413 12.00 -16.45 10.64
N ASP A 414 12.94 -16.51 11.58
CA ASP A 414 13.77 -17.70 11.79
C ASP A 414 12.93 -18.92 12.21
N VAL A 415 11.90 -18.71 13.03
CA VAL A 415 10.96 -19.77 13.43
C VAL A 415 10.15 -20.22 12.23
N LEU A 416 9.60 -19.26 11.48
CA LEU A 416 8.82 -19.55 10.29
C LEU A 416 9.65 -20.26 9.21
N ARG A 417 10.90 -19.82 9.00
CA ARG A 417 11.85 -20.44 8.07
C ARG A 417 12.02 -21.92 8.39
N ASN A 418 12.25 -22.26 9.66
CA ASN A 418 12.41 -23.65 10.06
C ASN A 418 11.12 -24.44 9.84
N GLN A 419 9.95 -23.90 10.20
CA GLN A 419 8.66 -24.56 9.94
C GLN A 419 8.39 -24.79 8.44
N ILE A 420 8.75 -23.83 7.59
CA ILE A 420 8.65 -23.95 6.13
C ILE A 420 9.59 -25.04 5.62
N ILE A 421 10.85 -25.03 6.05
CA ILE A 421 11.84 -26.05 5.66
C ILE A 421 11.38 -27.43 6.11
N ASP A 422 10.91 -27.57 7.35
CA ASP A 422 10.38 -28.82 7.88
C ASP A 422 9.18 -29.30 7.06
N SER A 423 8.23 -28.41 6.75
CA SER A 423 7.09 -28.72 5.88
C SER A 423 7.55 -29.26 4.51
N VAL A 424 8.49 -28.56 3.86
CA VAL A 424 9.04 -28.95 2.55
C VAL A 424 9.77 -30.30 2.62
N LEU A 425 10.58 -30.52 3.65
CA LEU A 425 11.44 -31.71 3.78
C LEU A 425 10.66 -32.95 4.25
N LEU A 426 9.67 -32.80 5.14
CA LEU A 426 8.84 -33.90 5.64
C LEU A 426 7.95 -34.48 4.54
N ASN A 427 7.52 -33.65 3.60
CA ASN A 427 6.63 -34.04 2.51
C ASN A 427 7.38 -34.48 1.23
N LYS A 428 8.68 -34.74 1.36
CA LYS A 428 9.54 -35.22 0.29
C LYS A 428 9.17 -36.65 -0.15
N LYS A 429 8.69 -36.81 -1.39
CA LYS A 429 8.49 -38.13 -2.04
C LYS A 429 9.68 -38.59 -2.90
N GLY A 430 10.90 -38.14 -2.57
CA GLY A 430 12.15 -38.43 -3.29
C GLY A 430 13.04 -37.19 -3.48
N SER A 431 14.33 -37.35 -3.76
CA SER A 431 15.22 -36.25 -4.16
C SER A 431 15.35 -36.19 -5.67
N LYS A 432 15.15 -35.01 -6.28
CA LYS A 432 15.59 -34.80 -7.66
C LYS A 432 17.10 -34.52 -7.66
N PRO A 433 17.92 -35.22 -8.46
CA PRO A 433 19.33 -34.87 -8.61
C PRO A 433 19.44 -33.46 -9.21
N VAL A 434 20.50 -32.73 -8.84
CA VAL A 434 20.83 -31.44 -9.44
C VAL A 434 21.21 -31.70 -10.90
N THR A 435 20.36 -31.29 -11.85
CA THR A 435 20.66 -31.41 -13.28
C THR A 435 21.68 -30.35 -13.69
N MET A 436 22.77 -30.79 -14.32
CA MET A 436 23.67 -29.90 -15.06
C MET A 436 23.13 -29.72 -16.48
N SER A 437 23.38 -28.57 -17.11
CA SER A 437 22.93 -28.35 -18.49
C SER A 437 23.56 -29.36 -19.44
N GLY A 438 22.76 -30.29 -19.96
CA GLY A 438 23.19 -31.27 -20.95
C GLY A 438 22.93 -30.83 -22.38
N VAL A 439 23.73 -31.35 -23.31
CA VAL A 439 23.58 -31.19 -24.76
C VAL A 439 22.78 -32.38 -25.36
N ASP A 440 22.25 -33.27 -24.51
CA ASP A 440 21.53 -34.49 -24.90
C ASP A 440 20.04 -34.20 -25.23
N PRO A 441 19.55 -34.63 -26.41
CA PRO A 441 18.13 -34.59 -26.77
C PRO A 441 17.18 -35.22 -25.74
N PHE A 442 17.56 -36.29 -25.03
CA PHE A 442 16.69 -36.93 -24.03
C PHE A 442 16.51 -36.07 -22.77
N GLU A 443 17.58 -35.43 -22.29
CA GLU A 443 17.49 -34.48 -21.19
C GLU A 443 16.65 -33.26 -21.57
N THR A 444 16.81 -32.77 -22.81
CA THR A 444 15.98 -31.68 -23.36
C THR A 444 14.48 -32.03 -23.34
N ILE A 445 14.09 -33.25 -23.74
CA ILE A 445 12.68 -33.70 -23.69
C ILE A 445 12.17 -33.78 -22.25
N LYS A 446 12.99 -34.29 -21.31
CA LYS A 446 12.64 -34.36 -19.90
C LYS A 446 12.44 -32.97 -19.29
N GLU A 447 13.31 -32.01 -19.63
CA GLU A 447 13.18 -30.61 -19.23
C GLU A 447 11.92 -29.96 -19.79
N LEU A 448 11.61 -30.18 -21.08
CA LEU A 448 10.38 -29.68 -21.70
C LEU A 448 9.13 -30.24 -21.02
N ARG A 449 9.12 -31.54 -20.69
CA ARG A 449 8.02 -32.19 -19.95
C ARG A 449 7.87 -31.60 -18.54
N ASP A 450 8.97 -31.46 -17.81
CA ASP A 450 8.97 -30.89 -16.46
C ASP A 450 8.52 -29.42 -16.49
N SER A 451 9.00 -28.61 -17.45
CA SER A 451 8.54 -27.23 -17.67
C SER A 451 7.05 -27.19 -17.98
N TYR A 452 6.57 -28.03 -18.91
CA TYR A 452 5.15 -28.13 -19.24
C TYR A 452 4.32 -28.47 -18.00
N TYR A 453 4.77 -29.43 -17.18
CA TYR A 453 4.12 -29.74 -15.90
C TYR A 453 4.00 -28.50 -15.01
N TYR A 454 5.10 -27.79 -14.71
CA TYR A 454 5.05 -26.62 -13.83
C TYR A 454 4.27 -25.44 -14.44
N GLU A 455 4.26 -25.27 -15.77
CA GLU A 455 3.44 -24.26 -16.44
C GLU A 455 1.93 -24.47 -16.25
N HIS A 456 1.48 -25.70 -16.00
CA HIS A 456 0.08 -26.04 -15.73
C HIS A 456 -0.28 -25.94 -14.26
N ARG A 457 0.71 -25.88 -13.37
CA ARG A 457 0.48 -25.78 -11.93
C ARG A 457 0.14 -24.34 -11.55
N LYS A 458 -0.83 -24.17 -10.67
CA LYS A 458 -1.10 -22.87 -10.03
C LYS A 458 -0.23 -22.74 -8.78
N LEU A 459 0.08 -21.51 -8.39
CA LEU A 459 0.89 -21.24 -7.19
C LEU A 459 0.30 -21.93 -5.94
N ALA A 460 -1.01 -21.81 -5.72
CA ALA A 460 -1.68 -22.46 -4.59
C ALA A 460 -1.51 -23.99 -4.56
N ASN A 461 -1.57 -24.66 -5.71
CA ASN A 461 -1.39 -26.12 -5.79
C ASN A 461 0.08 -26.52 -5.57
N LEU A 462 1.04 -25.74 -6.06
CA LEU A 462 2.47 -25.96 -5.76
C LEU A 462 2.75 -25.80 -4.26
N ILE A 463 2.20 -24.76 -3.64
CA ILE A 463 2.36 -24.50 -2.21
C ILE A 463 1.68 -25.58 -1.37
N GLN A 464 0.45 -25.98 -1.70
CA GLN A 464 -0.22 -27.08 -1.01
C GLN A 464 0.55 -28.39 -1.15
N GLU A 465 1.16 -28.67 -2.30
CA GLU A 465 2.03 -29.83 -2.47
C GLU A 465 3.26 -29.77 -1.57
N MET A 466 3.85 -28.59 -1.37
CA MET A 466 4.97 -28.38 -0.44
C MET A 466 4.56 -28.56 1.02
N ASP A 467 3.31 -28.25 1.35
CA ASP A 467 2.71 -28.52 2.65
C ASP A 467 2.20 -29.97 2.82
N GLY A 468 2.48 -30.87 1.87
CA GLY A 468 1.97 -32.25 1.93
C GLY A 468 0.45 -32.32 1.87
N PHE A 469 -0.17 -31.25 1.35
CA PHE A 469 -1.59 -31.02 1.28
C PHE A 469 -2.31 -30.95 2.63
N ALA A 470 -1.58 -30.59 3.69
CA ALA A 470 -2.17 -30.25 4.98
C ALA A 470 -3.23 -29.13 4.83
N VAL A 471 -4.38 -29.31 5.47
CA VAL A 471 -5.40 -28.26 5.55
C VAL A 471 -4.84 -27.13 6.39
N ALA A 472 -4.88 -25.91 5.86
CA ALA A 472 -4.20 -24.75 6.47
C ALA A 472 -2.71 -25.00 6.79
N GLY A 473 -1.99 -25.61 5.84
CA GLY A 473 -0.53 -25.79 5.95
C GLY A 473 0.23 -24.47 6.11
N ILE A 474 1.47 -24.53 6.62
CA ILE A 474 2.23 -23.33 6.99
C ILE A 474 2.52 -22.42 5.80
N LEU A 475 2.85 -22.97 4.62
CA LEU A 475 3.05 -22.16 3.42
C LEU A 475 1.70 -21.64 2.89
N TRP A 476 0.61 -22.40 2.99
CA TRP A 476 -0.71 -21.90 2.65
C TRP A 476 -1.11 -20.71 3.54
N GLU A 477 -0.93 -20.80 4.85
CA GLU A 477 -1.24 -19.72 5.80
C GLU A 477 -0.39 -18.48 5.56
N THR A 478 0.89 -18.65 5.23
CA THR A 478 1.84 -17.52 5.11
C THR A 478 1.93 -16.92 3.72
N ILE A 479 1.57 -17.67 2.67
CA ILE A 479 1.63 -17.20 1.29
C ILE A 479 0.24 -17.10 0.66
N ILE A 480 -0.54 -18.18 0.67
CA ILE A 480 -1.76 -18.27 -0.15
C ILE A 480 -2.94 -17.53 0.49
N LYS A 481 -3.16 -17.68 1.80
CA LYS A 481 -4.20 -16.92 2.51
C LYS A 481 -4.03 -15.40 2.34
N PRO A 482 -2.87 -14.79 2.66
CA PRO A 482 -2.68 -13.35 2.47
C PRO A 482 -2.67 -12.93 0.99
N MET A 483 -2.26 -13.81 0.06
CA MET A 483 -2.39 -13.56 -1.39
C MET A 483 -3.86 -13.40 -1.81
N ASN A 484 -4.74 -14.26 -1.30
CA ASN A 484 -6.17 -14.20 -1.60
C ASN A 484 -6.84 -12.98 -0.94
N GLU A 485 -6.43 -12.63 0.27
CA GLU A 485 -6.88 -11.41 0.97
C GLU A 485 -6.46 -10.15 0.19
N ALA A 486 -5.21 -10.08 -0.28
CA ALA A 486 -4.71 -8.98 -1.12
C ALA A 486 -5.51 -8.84 -2.42
N GLY A 487 -5.72 -9.94 -3.14
CA GLY A 487 -6.51 -9.92 -4.38
C GLY A 487 -7.97 -9.51 -4.16
N SER A 488 -8.57 -9.88 -3.03
CA SER A 488 -9.94 -9.47 -2.68
C SER A 488 -10.01 -7.98 -2.33
N LYS A 489 -9.03 -7.48 -1.56
CA LYS A 489 -8.89 -6.06 -1.23
C LYS A 489 -8.74 -5.19 -2.48
N GLU A 490 -7.88 -5.61 -3.42
CA GLU A 490 -7.73 -4.94 -4.71
C GLU A 490 -9.07 -4.86 -5.45
N ALA A 491 -9.76 -5.99 -5.62
CA ALA A 491 -11.01 -6.04 -6.36
C ALA A 491 -12.12 -5.19 -5.71
N LEU A 492 -12.22 -5.16 -4.38
CA LEU A 492 -13.18 -4.32 -3.65
C LEU A 492 -12.90 -2.83 -3.85
N LEU A 493 -11.65 -2.41 -3.66
CA LEU A 493 -11.25 -1.02 -3.85
C LEU A 493 -11.44 -0.58 -5.30
N MET A 494 -11.07 -1.42 -6.29
CA MET A 494 -11.31 -1.10 -7.70
C MET A 494 -12.80 -0.88 -7.97
N ASN A 495 -13.67 -1.75 -7.48
CA ASN A 495 -15.11 -1.61 -7.69
C ASN A 495 -15.65 -0.33 -7.04
N GLU A 496 -15.23 -0.03 -5.81
CA GLU A 496 -15.64 1.17 -5.07
C GLU A 496 -15.22 2.45 -5.80
N TYR A 497 -13.92 2.57 -6.12
CA TYR A 497 -13.37 3.78 -6.71
C TYR A 497 -13.76 3.94 -8.19
N ALA A 498 -13.94 2.84 -8.94
CA ALA A 498 -14.50 2.91 -10.28
C ALA A 498 -15.96 3.39 -10.26
N SER A 499 -16.77 2.99 -9.26
CA SER A 499 -18.13 3.49 -9.08
C SER A 499 -18.13 4.99 -8.77
N LYS A 500 -17.33 5.43 -7.79
CA LYS A 500 -17.20 6.85 -7.43
C LYS A 500 -16.76 7.70 -8.62
N LEU A 501 -15.76 7.24 -9.38
CA LEU A 501 -15.30 7.93 -10.59
C LEU A 501 -16.39 7.96 -11.67
N SER A 502 -17.14 6.87 -11.85
CA SER A 502 -18.27 6.84 -12.78
C SER A 502 -19.36 7.84 -12.39
N ASP A 503 -19.63 8.02 -11.09
CA ASP A 503 -20.61 8.98 -10.61
C ASP A 503 -20.16 10.43 -10.84
N ILE A 504 -18.88 10.73 -10.63
CA ILE A 504 -18.27 12.04 -10.93
C ILE A 504 -18.39 12.37 -12.43
N LEU A 505 -18.14 11.38 -13.30
CA LEU A 505 -18.16 11.57 -14.75
C LEU A 505 -19.57 11.48 -15.37
N LYS A 506 -20.57 11.03 -14.61
CA LYS A 506 -21.96 10.80 -15.08
C LYS A 506 -22.58 11.98 -15.84
N PRO A 507 -22.39 13.26 -15.45
CA PRO A 507 -22.94 14.40 -16.20
C PRO A 507 -22.44 14.48 -17.65
N PHE A 508 -21.23 13.97 -17.92
CA PHE A 508 -20.58 13.99 -19.23
C PHE A 508 -20.72 12.66 -19.98
N MET A 509 -21.18 11.60 -19.30
CA MET A 509 -21.35 10.24 -19.86
C MET A 509 -22.81 9.89 -20.21
N THR A 510 -23.79 10.72 -19.87
CA THR A 510 -25.21 10.45 -20.16
C THR A 510 -25.68 11.07 -21.47
N LEU A 511 -26.32 10.26 -22.31
CA LEU A 511 -26.87 10.59 -23.64
C LEU A 511 -27.86 11.77 -23.69
N LYS A 512 -28.24 12.35 -22.54
CA LYS A 512 -29.39 13.25 -22.46
C LYS A 512 -29.08 14.73 -22.67
N ASN A 513 -27.83 15.17 -22.63
CA ASN A 513 -27.48 16.59 -22.88
C ASN A 513 -26.40 16.84 -23.94
N VAL A 514 -25.83 15.81 -24.54
CA VAL A 514 -25.06 15.91 -25.78
C VAL A 514 -25.07 14.51 -26.39
N GLY A 515 -25.29 14.37 -27.71
CA GLY A 515 -25.25 13.06 -28.39
C GLY A 515 -23.87 12.38 -28.28
N PRO A 516 -23.52 11.37 -29.10
CA PRO A 516 -22.17 10.76 -29.10
C PRO A 516 -21.00 11.72 -29.50
N TYR A 517 -21.23 13.03 -29.47
CA TYR A 517 -20.43 14.12 -30.01
C TYR A 517 -19.51 14.90 -29.03
N PRO A 518 -19.71 15.01 -27.70
CA PRO A 518 -18.85 15.87 -26.86
C PRO A 518 -17.44 15.31 -26.69
N ILE A 519 -17.27 13.98 -26.70
CA ILE A 519 -15.96 13.30 -26.62
C ILE A 519 -15.15 13.50 -27.92
N ARG A 520 -15.81 13.76 -29.06
CA ARG A 520 -15.18 14.02 -30.36
C ARG A 520 -15.11 15.50 -30.73
N ASN A 521 -15.73 16.40 -29.96
CA ASN A 521 -15.61 17.83 -30.19
C ASN A 521 -14.18 18.25 -29.89
N THR A 522 -13.47 18.62 -30.96
CA THR A 522 -12.12 19.14 -30.88
C THR A 522 -12.11 20.65 -31.00
N ILE A 523 -11.27 21.31 -30.20
CA ILE A 523 -10.97 22.74 -30.35
C ILE A 523 -9.55 22.85 -30.91
N PHE A 524 -9.38 23.65 -31.95
CA PHE A 524 -8.05 23.95 -32.51
C PHE A 524 -7.35 25.00 -31.67
N PHE A 525 -6.11 24.74 -31.29
CA PHE A 525 -5.24 25.65 -30.53
C PHE A 525 -4.04 26.05 -31.38
N GLU A 526 -4.01 27.31 -31.81
CA GLU A 526 -3.00 27.84 -32.74
C GLU A 526 -1.58 27.73 -32.19
N LYS A 527 -1.36 28.07 -30.91
CA LYS A 527 -0.03 28.05 -30.26
C LYS A 527 0.63 26.67 -30.21
N ILE A 528 -0.14 25.59 -30.34
CA ILE A 528 0.36 24.21 -30.41
C ILE A 528 0.07 23.55 -31.75
N ASN A 529 -0.62 24.25 -32.66
CA ASN A 529 -1.06 23.77 -33.96
C ASN A 529 -1.76 22.39 -33.88
N LEU A 530 -2.62 22.19 -32.88
CA LEU A 530 -3.29 20.91 -32.63
C LEU A 530 -4.76 21.10 -32.25
N SER A 531 -5.57 20.16 -32.73
CA SER A 531 -6.97 20.02 -32.34
C SER A 531 -7.07 19.06 -31.15
N LEU A 532 -7.51 19.57 -29.99
CA LEU A 532 -7.65 18.77 -28.77
C LEU A 532 -9.13 18.44 -28.50
N SER A 533 -9.43 17.16 -28.30
CA SER A 533 -10.75 16.70 -27.88
C SER A 533 -11.06 17.15 -26.45
N TRP A 534 -12.33 17.02 -26.03
CA TRP A 534 -12.71 17.20 -24.63
C TRP A 534 -11.84 16.40 -23.65
N GLU A 535 -11.59 15.12 -23.92
CA GLU A 535 -10.76 14.27 -23.05
C GLU A 535 -9.31 14.76 -22.96
N ASN A 536 -8.76 15.27 -24.08
CA ASN A 536 -7.41 15.83 -24.08
C ASN A 536 -7.33 17.08 -23.18
N ARG A 537 -8.32 17.97 -23.27
CA ARG A 537 -8.35 19.21 -22.49
C ARG A 537 -8.55 18.93 -21.00
N MET A 538 -9.42 17.98 -20.64
CA MET A 538 -9.59 17.52 -19.26
C MET A 538 -8.32 16.89 -18.69
N ALA A 539 -7.62 16.05 -19.46
CA ALA A 539 -6.35 15.46 -19.03
C ALA A 539 -5.25 16.50 -18.83
N VAL A 540 -5.20 17.55 -19.67
CA VAL A 540 -4.32 18.72 -19.47
C VAL A 540 -4.63 19.41 -18.14
N ALA A 541 -5.91 19.69 -17.85
CA ALA A 541 -6.31 20.32 -16.60
C ALA A 541 -5.98 19.47 -15.37
N LEU A 542 -6.24 18.16 -15.42
CA LEU A 542 -5.90 17.21 -14.34
C LEU A 542 -4.40 17.18 -14.03
N ASN A 543 -3.55 17.29 -15.05
CA ASN A 543 -2.09 17.39 -14.88
C ASN A 543 -1.63 18.78 -14.37
N TRP A 544 -2.48 19.81 -14.39
CA TRP A 544 -2.09 21.15 -13.94
C TRP A 544 -2.23 21.36 -12.41
N GLY A 545 -2.67 20.34 -11.68
CA GLY A 545 -3.03 20.43 -10.25
C GLY A 545 -1.86 20.47 -9.27
N ASN A 546 -0.62 20.22 -9.70
CA ASN A 546 0.58 20.24 -8.85
C ASN A 546 1.84 20.57 -9.67
N GLU A 547 2.93 20.96 -9.01
CA GLU A 547 4.12 21.47 -9.71
C GLU A 547 4.85 20.42 -10.56
N GLY A 548 4.99 19.20 -10.05
CA GLY A 548 5.67 18.13 -10.78
C GLY A 548 4.98 17.81 -12.09
N ASN A 549 3.66 17.70 -12.09
CA ASN A 549 2.90 17.42 -13.30
C ASN A 549 2.87 18.60 -14.28
N ARG A 550 2.84 19.85 -13.77
CA ARG A 550 2.99 21.06 -14.63
C ARG A 550 4.29 21.01 -15.40
N GLN A 551 5.40 20.74 -14.71
CA GLN A 551 6.70 20.61 -15.33
C GLN A 551 6.72 19.49 -16.36
N ARG A 552 6.21 18.29 -16.03
CA ARG A 552 6.18 17.17 -16.99
C ARG A 552 5.30 17.43 -18.20
N LEU A 553 4.23 18.21 -18.06
CA LEU A 553 3.39 18.59 -19.18
C LEU A 553 4.13 19.57 -20.12
N LEU A 554 4.85 20.55 -19.55
CA LEU A 554 5.69 21.49 -20.30
C LEU A 554 6.84 20.78 -21.01
N ASP A 555 7.67 20.03 -20.27
CA ASP A 555 8.89 19.36 -20.78
C ASP A 555 8.56 18.19 -21.71
N GLY A 556 7.47 17.46 -21.41
CA GLY A 556 7.08 16.26 -22.13
C GLY A 556 6.42 16.56 -23.47
N GLN A 557 5.60 17.61 -23.55
CA GLN A 557 4.92 18.03 -24.78
C GLN A 557 5.67 19.13 -25.55
N GLY A 558 6.63 19.80 -24.90
CA GLY A 558 7.32 20.97 -25.47
C GLY A 558 6.40 22.19 -25.63
N TRP A 559 5.31 22.26 -24.86
CA TRP A 559 4.33 23.36 -24.93
C TRP A 559 4.73 24.51 -24.01
N SER A 560 4.43 25.75 -24.42
CA SER A 560 4.63 26.92 -23.56
C SER A 560 3.53 27.02 -22.49
N GLN A 561 3.84 27.72 -21.39
CA GLN A 561 2.85 27.99 -20.35
C GLN A 561 1.63 28.75 -20.88
N ASP A 562 1.84 29.69 -21.81
CA ASP A 562 0.75 30.44 -22.45
C ASP A 562 -0.15 29.55 -23.31
N ALA A 563 0.41 28.56 -23.99
CA ALA A 563 -0.37 27.58 -24.76
C ALA A 563 -1.25 26.73 -23.84
N ILE A 564 -0.72 26.31 -22.69
CA ILE A 564 -1.50 25.57 -21.71
C ILE A 564 -2.62 26.44 -21.13
N GLN A 565 -2.36 27.70 -20.83
CA GLN A 565 -3.40 28.60 -20.32
C GLN A 565 -4.56 28.77 -21.29
N ASP A 566 -4.31 28.82 -22.61
CA ASP A 566 -5.37 28.85 -23.62
C ASP A 566 -6.25 27.58 -23.57
N ILE A 567 -5.63 26.41 -23.40
CA ILE A 567 -6.33 25.13 -23.23
C ILE A 567 -7.18 25.15 -21.97
N LEU A 568 -6.62 25.57 -20.84
CA LEU A 568 -7.32 25.67 -19.55
C LEU A 568 -8.50 26.63 -19.59
N ASN A 569 -8.37 27.75 -20.31
CA ASN A 569 -9.42 28.75 -20.49
C ASN A 569 -10.58 28.26 -21.38
N SER A 570 -10.38 27.21 -22.18
CA SER A 570 -11.42 26.61 -23.01
C SER A 570 -12.41 25.75 -22.22
N LEU A 571 -12.09 25.38 -20.97
CA LEU A 571 -12.96 24.56 -20.14
C LEU A 571 -14.10 25.38 -19.52
N SER A 572 -15.24 24.73 -19.25
CA SER A 572 -16.41 25.27 -18.55
C SER A 572 -16.26 25.21 -17.02
N LYS A 573 -17.18 25.83 -16.28
CA LYS A 573 -17.19 25.76 -14.82
C LYS A 573 -17.47 24.32 -14.35
N GLU A 574 -18.43 23.65 -14.98
CA GLU A 574 -18.80 22.26 -14.68
C GLU A 574 -17.62 21.31 -14.93
N GLU A 575 -16.84 21.55 -15.98
CA GLU A 575 -15.63 20.79 -16.29
C GLU A 575 -14.56 20.99 -15.20
N TRP A 576 -14.32 22.23 -14.76
CA TRP A 576 -13.40 22.51 -13.66
C TRP A 576 -13.85 21.94 -12.30
N ASP A 577 -15.15 22.00 -11.99
CA ASP A 577 -15.74 21.37 -10.80
C ASP A 577 -15.53 19.84 -10.84
N THR A 578 -15.56 19.25 -12.03
CA THR A 578 -15.28 17.82 -12.25
C THR A 578 -13.79 17.50 -12.09
N VAL A 579 -12.90 18.34 -12.62
CA VAL A 579 -11.44 18.22 -12.41
C VAL A 579 -11.12 18.22 -10.92
N GLN A 580 -11.69 19.15 -10.15
CA GLN A 580 -11.50 19.20 -8.70
C GLN A 580 -12.08 17.96 -8.00
N SER A 581 -13.25 17.48 -8.42
CA SER A 581 -13.85 16.26 -7.85
C SER A 581 -12.99 15.02 -8.07
N ILE A 582 -12.31 14.90 -9.22
CA ILE A 582 -11.36 13.79 -9.49
C ILE A 582 -10.13 13.91 -8.57
N TRP A 583 -9.57 15.10 -8.41
CA TRP A 583 -8.48 15.33 -7.45
C TRP A 583 -8.88 14.99 -6.02
N ASP A 584 -10.08 15.39 -5.61
CA ASP A 584 -10.60 15.11 -4.27
C ASP A 584 -10.86 13.60 -4.08
N LEU A 585 -11.30 12.88 -5.12
CA LEU A 585 -11.39 11.41 -5.08
C LEU A 585 -10.02 10.77 -4.83
N MET A 586 -8.97 11.21 -5.52
CA MET A 586 -7.61 10.69 -5.29
C MET A 586 -7.11 11.00 -3.87
N GLU A 587 -7.45 12.16 -3.31
CA GLU A 587 -7.09 12.54 -1.94
C GLU A 587 -7.70 11.57 -0.90
N THR A 588 -8.84 10.92 -1.20
CA THR A 588 -9.43 9.93 -0.28
C THR A 588 -8.60 8.66 -0.09
N LEU A 589 -7.66 8.36 -1.01
CA LEU A 589 -6.72 7.24 -0.87
C LEU A 589 -5.53 7.58 0.04
N ARG A 590 -5.25 8.87 0.25
CA ARG A 590 -4.08 9.36 1.01
C ARG A 590 -3.97 8.76 2.42
N PRO A 591 -5.04 8.64 3.24
CA PRO A 591 -4.95 8.04 4.57
C PRO A 591 -4.58 6.56 4.53
N MET A 592 -5.14 5.80 3.57
CA MET A 592 -4.85 4.37 3.41
C MET A 592 -3.40 4.13 3.01
N ILE A 593 -2.90 4.98 2.11
CA ILE A 593 -1.51 4.96 1.66
C ILE A 593 -0.58 5.34 2.82
N ALA A 594 -0.89 6.40 3.56
CA ALA A 594 -0.14 6.81 4.75
C ALA A 594 -0.01 5.66 5.75
N GLU A 595 -1.12 4.95 5.99
CA GLU A 595 -1.15 3.83 6.91
C GLU A 595 -0.29 2.67 6.42
N LYS A 596 -0.43 2.29 5.14
CA LYS A 596 0.41 1.25 4.51
C LYS A 596 1.89 1.60 4.59
N GLU A 597 2.27 2.82 4.22
CA GLU A 597 3.66 3.27 4.27
C GLU A 597 4.22 3.29 5.70
N ARG A 598 3.41 3.65 6.70
CA ARG A 598 3.82 3.55 8.11
C ARG A 598 4.02 2.09 8.55
N ARG A 599 3.23 1.13 8.04
CA ARG A 599 3.40 -0.30 8.31
C ARG A 599 4.60 -0.94 7.59
N VAL A 600 4.99 -0.40 6.44
CA VAL A 600 6.13 -0.91 5.65
C VAL A 600 7.44 -0.22 6.05
N THR A 601 7.44 1.11 6.09
CA THR A 601 8.66 1.93 6.23
C THR A 601 8.76 2.63 7.58
N GLY A 602 7.71 2.66 8.40
CA GLY A 602 7.69 3.33 9.71
C GLY A 602 7.44 4.84 9.67
N VAL A 603 7.37 5.42 8.47
CA VAL A 603 7.18 6.84 8.22
C VAL A 603 6.08 7.08 7.18
N GLU A 604 5.55 8.30 7.17
CA GLU A 604 4.60 8.72 6.14
C GLU A 604 5.37 9.17 4.88
N PRO A 605 4.86 8.92 3.67
CA PRO A 605 5.55 9.33 2.47
C PRO A 605 5.50 10.85 2.31
N LYS A 606 6.49 11.40 1.59
CA LYS A 606 6.42 12.78 1.10
C LYS A 606 5.37 12.87 0.00
N TRP A 607 4.29 13.58 0.30
CA TRP A 607 3.17 13.78 -0.61
C TRP A 607 3.49 14.78 -1.72
N VAL A 608 2.78 14.66 -2.84
CA VAL A 608 2.73 15.70 -3.87
C VAL A 608 1.78 16.79 -3.38
N ASP A 609 2.31 18.00 -3.17
CA ASP A 609 1.49 19.12 -2.72
C ASP A 609 0.64 19.69 -3.86
N PRO A 610 -0.66 19.93 -3.62
CA PRO A 610 -1.52 20.57 -4.60
C PRO A 610 -1.08 22.03 -4.81
N LYS A 611 -1.16 22.51 -6.05
CA LYS A 611 -0.92 23.90 -6.41
C LYS A 611 -2.21 24.53 -6.92
N GLN A 612 -2.56 25.68 -6.34
CA GLN A 612 -3.75 26.42 -6.75
C GLN A 612 -3.73 26.73 -8.25
N VAL A 613 -4.90 26.65 -8.86
CA VAL A 613 -5.12 26.94 -10.28
C VAL A 613 -6.10 28.10 -10.38
N GLU A 614 -5.62 29.21 -10.92
CA GLU A 614 -6.46 30.38 -11.20
C GLU A 614 -7.20 30.16 -12.52
N THR A 615 -8.52 30.35 -12.50
CA THR A 615 -9.38 30.21 -13.68
C THR A 615 -10.32 31.41 -13.78
N LYS A 616 -10.96 31.58 -14.93
CA LYS A 616 -12.01 32.61 -15.12
C LYS A 616 -13.26 32.40 -14.23
N TYR A 617 -13.39 31.24 -13.59
CA TYR A 617 -14.49 30.89 -12.68
C TYR A 617 -14.10 30.96 -11.19
N GLY A 618 -12.85 31.32 -10.89
CA GLY A 618 -12.30 31.37 -9.54
C GLY A 618 -11.08 30.47 -9.36
N THR A 619 -10.60 30.39 -8.12
CA THR A 619 -9.41 29.63 -7.74
C THR A 619 -9.80 28.22 -7.34
N TYR A 620 -9.21 27.22 -8.00
CA TYR A 620 -9.32 25.81 -7.63
C TYR A 620 -8.10 25.39 -6.81
N ARG A 621 -8.29 24.45 -5.87
CA ARG A 621 -7.23 24.02 -4.94
C ARG A 621 -6.07 23.33 -5.65
N GLY A 622 -6.36 22.65 -6.77
CA GLY A 622 -5.43 21.71 -7.38
C GLY A 622 -5.54 20.33 -6.73
N GLY A 623 -4.60 19.46 -7.06
CA GLY A 623 -4.59 18.10 -6.57
C GLY A 623 -3.58 17.19 -7.24
N TYR A 624 -3.52 15.97 -6.71
CA TYR A 624 -2.70 14.91 -7.25
C TYR A 624 -3.43 14.20 -8.41
N TYR A 625 -2.71 14.01 -9.51
CA TYR A 625 -3.14 13.20 -10.66
C TYR A 625 -1.96 12.33 -11.11
N PRO A 626 -2.14 11.02 -11.32
CA PRO A 626 -1.02 10.15 -11.72
C PRO A 626 -0.43 10.50 -13.08
N ILE A 627 0.90 10.64 -13.14
CA ILE A 627 1.61 10.81 -14.42
C ILE A 627 1.65 9.46 -15.15
N VAL A 628 1.05 9.42 -16.33
CA VAL A 628 1.10 8.27 -17.23
C VAL A 628 1.72 8.74 -18.54
N TYR A 629 2.85 8.16 -18.96
CA TYR A 629 3.47 8.50 -20.24
C TYR A 629 2.74 7.87 -21.42
N ASP A 630 2.76 8.56 -22.58
CA ASP A 630 2.23 8.03 -23.83
C ASP A 630 3.34 7.30 -24.62
N PRO A 631 3.29 5.96 -24.74
CA PRO A 631 4.28 5.19 -25.49
C PRO A 631 4.27 5.51 -27.00
N LYS A 632 3.21 6.14 -27.54
CA LYS A 632 3.14 6.52 -28.95
C LYS A 632 3.80 7.87 -29.26
N GLY A 633 4.04 8.69 -28.26
CA GLY A 633 4.45 10.08 -28.48
C GLY A 633 5.95 10.29 -28.70
N SER A 634 6.80 9.28 -28.46
CA SER A 634 8.24 9.35 -28.73
C SER A 634 8.87 7.95 -28.77
N PRO A 635 9.74 7.63 -29.76
CA PRO A 635 10.55 6.41 -29.76
C PRO A 635 11.44 6.29 -28.52
N THR A 636 11.90 7.40 -27.96
CA THR A 636 12.66 7.43 -26.70
C THR A 636 11.77 7.07 -25.52
N ALA A 637 10.51 7.52 -25.48
CA ALA A 637 9.55 7.14 -24.45
C ALA A 637 9.20 5.65 -24.55
N LEU A 638 9.07 5.11 -25.77
CA LEU A 638 8.83 3.69 -25.99
C LEU A 638 10.03 2.83 -25.56
N ASN A 639 11.23 3.11 -26.08
CA ASN A 639 12.45 2.36 -25.75
C ASN A 639 12.81 2.44 -24.27
N GLN A 640 12.56 3.59 -23.62
CA GLN A 640 12.81 3.72 -22.18
C GLN A 640 11.70 3.13 -21.32
N MET A 641 10.44 3.06 -21.79
CA MET A 641 9.40 2.28 -21.10
C MET A 641 9.71 0.79 -21.23
N ASP A 642 10.19 0.33 -22.39
CA ASP A 642 10.66 -1.04 -22.61
C ASP A 642 11.91 -1.32 -21.76
N GLU A 643 12.86 -0.38 -21.63
CA GLU A 643 13.99 -0.49 -20.71
C GLU A 643 13.60 -0.37 -19.24
N GLU A 644 12.62 0.45 -18.87
CA GLU A 644 12.15 0.59 -17.49
C GLU A 644 11.32 -0.63 -17.09
N GLU A 645 10.54 -1.20 -18.01
CA GLU A 645 9.80 -2.46 -17.84
C GLU A 645 10.76 -3.65 -17.85
N ALA A 646 11.76 -3.67 -18.73
CA ALA A 646 12.83 -4.65 -18.72
C ALA A 646 13.69 -4.51 -17.46
N ARG A 647 14.01 -3.30 -16.99
CA ARG A 647 14.67 -3.04 -15.70
C ARG A 647 13.76 -3.36 -14.53
N THR A 648 12.44 -3.24 -14.63
CA THR A 648 11.49 -3.64 -13.58
C THR A 648 11.35 -5.15 -13.52
N ARG A 649 11.43 -5.85 -14.66
CA ARG A 649 11.53 -7.32 -14.76
C ARG A 649 12.92 -7.85 -14.37
N LEU A 650 13.99 -7.12 -14.71
CA LEU A 650 15.39 -7.46 -14.36
C LEU A 650 15.72 -7.12 -12.89
N LYS A 651 15.16 -6.03 -12.34
CA LYS A 651 15.13 -5.78 -10.89
C LYS A 651 14.11 -6.68 -10.18
N GLY A 652 13.12 -7.20 -10.92
CA GLY A 652 12.24 -8.29 -10.49
C GLY A 652 13.00 -9.59 -10.29
N THR A 653 14.01 -9.87 -11.13
CA THR A 653 14.93 -11.01 -10.95
C THR A 653 16.02 -10.76 -9.88
N GLN A 654 16.16 -9.53 -9.39
CA GLN A 654 16.92 -9.14 -8.17
C GLN A 654 15.99 -8.73 -6.99
N PHE A 655 14.72 -9.15 -7.03
CA PHE A 655 13.65 -9.03 -6.03
C PHE A 655 13.61 -7.77 -5.14
N ALA A 656 13.43 -6.60 -5.77
CA ALA A 656 13.05 -5.35 -5.08
C ALA A 656 11.85 -4.64 -5.73
N SER A 657 10.84 -5.39 -6.18
CA SER A 657 9.66 -4.80 -6.83
C SER A 657 8.67 -4.24 -5.78
N LYS A 658 8.87 -2.98 -5.38
CA LYS A 658 7.77 -2.17 -4.83
C LYS A 658 6.76 -1.93 -5.96
N PRO A 659 5.44 -2.10 -5.74
CA PRO A 659 4.43 -1.62 -6.67
C PRO A 659 4.62 -0.13 -6.99
N ARG A 660 4.14 0.34 -8.15
CA ARG A 660 4.40 1.71 -8.63
C ARG A 660 3.78 2.78 -7.69
N ASP A 661 4.62 3.53 -7.01
CA ASP A 661 4.22 4.63 -6.10
C ASP A 661 4.14 6.00 -6.82
N SER A 662 3.09 6.21 -7.61
CA SER A 662 2.93 7.43 -8.42
C SER A 662 2.57 8.69 -7.61
N PHE A 663 2.07 8.54 -6.37
CA PHE A 663 1.55 9.61 -5.49
C PHE A 663 2.61 10.26 -4.60
N LYS A 664 3.84 9.72 -4.61
CA LYS A 664 4.99 10.28 -3.89
C LYS A 664 5.67 11.33 -4.76
N LYS A 665 6.28 12.33 -4.13
CA LYS A 665 7.07 13.32 -4.87
C LYS A 665 8.20 12.63 -5.65
N SER A 666 8.12 12.66 -6.98
CA SER A 666 9.17 12.14 -7.86
C SER A 666 10.43 12.98 -7.72
N ARG A 667 11.57 12.33 -7.49
CA ARG A 667 12.87 12.97 -7.18
C ARG A 667 13.78 13.15 -8.41
N VAL A 668 13.17 13.14 -9.59
CA VAL A 668 13.86 13.34 -10.87
C VAL A 668 13.51 14.74 -11.38
N ASP A 669 14.51 15.62 -11.34
CA ASP A 669 14.35 17.07 -11.53
C ASP A 669 14.00 17.49 -12.97
N GLU A 670 14.20 16.61 -13.97
CA GLU A 670 13.83 16.89 -15.36
C GLU A 670 13.62 15.59 -16.14
N VAL A 671 12.53 15.49 -16.91
CA VAL A 671 12.32 14.39 -17.85
C VAL A 671 11.89 14.97 -19.19
N LYS A 672 12.89 15.17 -20.05
CA LYS A 672 12.72 15.71 -21.40
C LYS A 672 12.32 14.62 -22.39
N GLY A 673 11.44 14.96 -23.33
CA GLY A 673 11.08 14.09 -24.47
C GLY A 673 10.16 12.90 -24.12
N ARG A 674 9.41 12.98 -23.02
CA ARG A 674 8.41 11.98 -22.61
C ARG A 674 7.01 12.59 -22.54
N PRO A 675 6.22 12.56 -23.63
CA PRO A 675 4.88 13.09 -23.62
C PRO A 675 3.98 12.32 -22.66
N ILE A 676 3.11 13.05 -21.96
CA ILE A 676 2.10 12.49 -21.04
C ILE A 676 0.89 12.02 -21.85
N MET A 677 0.25 10.95 -21.40
CA MET A 677 -1.04 10.47 -21.90
C MET A 677 -2.14 11.51 -21.63
N LEU A 678 -2.58 12.20 -22.68
CA LEU A 678 -3.64 13.20 -22.62
C LEU A 678 -5.01 12.60 -22.90
N ASN A 679 -5.40 11.52 -22.21
CA ASN A 679 -6.75 10.98 -22.29
C ASN A 679 -7.22 10.45 -20.93
N MET A 680 -8.53 10.21 -20.80
CA MET A 680 -9.14 9.82 -19.53
C MET A 680 -8.74 8.42 -19.04
N ASN A 681 -8.11 7.58 -19.88
CA ASN A 681 -7.56 6.30 -19.43
C ASN A 681 -6.40 6.49 -18.43
N GLY A 682 -5.73 7.65 -18.44
CA GLY A 682 -4.71 7.97 -17.44
C GLY A 682 -5.25 7.91 -16.01
N VAL A 683 -6.47 8.40 -15.77
CA VAL A 683 -7.13 8.38 -14.45
C VAL A 683 -7.33 6.95 -13.99
N PHE A 684 -7.93 6.10 -14.84
CA PHE A 684 -8.22 4.71 -14.50
C PHE A 684 -6.95 3.90 -14.26
N ARG A 685 -5.92 4.08 -15.10
CA ARG A 685 -4.63 3.40 -14.95
C ARG A 685 -3.89 3.82 -13.69
N GLY A 686 -3.90 5.12 -13.40
CA GLY A 686 -3.25 5.65 -12.23
C GLY A 686 -3.94 5.20 -10.94
N LEU A 687 -5.27 5.23 -10.91
CA LEU A 687 -6.06 4.67 -9.82
C LEU A 687 -5.79 3.17 -9.63
N GLU A 688 -5.69 2.42 -10.73
CA GLU A 688 -5.35 0.99 -10.71
C GLU A 688 -3.98 0.75 -10.06
N ASP A 689 -2.95 1.48 -10.49
CA ASP A 689 -1.60 1.35 -9.97
C ASP A 689 -1.54 1.65 -8.44
N VAL A 690 -2.28 2.67 -7.97
CA VAL A 690 -2.35 3.02 -6.53
C VAL A 690 -3.08 1.96 -5.70
N ILE A 691 -4.21 1.45 -6.19
CA ILE A 691 -4.96 0.41 -5.47
C ILE A 691 -4.19 -0.91 -5.46
N HIS A 692 -3.49 -1.23 -6.55
CA HIS A 692 -2.63 -2.40 -6.63
C HIS A 692 -1.51 -2.34 -5.58
N ASP A 693 -0.84 -1.18 -5.46
CA ASP A 693 0.13 -0.93 -4.40
C ASP A 693 -0.47 -1.09 -2.98
N LEU A 694 -1.63 -0.49 -2.73
CA LEU A 694 -2.33 -0.62 -1.44
C LEU A 694 -2.69 -2.06 -1.07
N ALA A 695 -2.94 -2.92 -2.06
CA ALA A 695 -3.35 -4.30 -1.86
C ALA A 695 -2.16 -5.26 -1.73
N TRP A 696 -1.15 -5.12 -2.58
CA TRP A 696 -0.13 -6.16 -2.78
C TRP A 696 1.23 -5.88 -2.14
N HIS A 697 1.55 -4.62 -1.79
CA HIS A 697 2.91 -4.25 -1.35
C HIS A 697 3.40 -5.08 -0.16
N GLU A 698 2.58 -5.25 0.89
CA GLU A 698 2.95 -6.02 2.09
C GLU A 698 3.16 -7.51 1.77
N TRP A 699 2.30 -8.10 0.93
CA TRP A 699 2.41 -9.50 0.52
C TRP A 699 3.65 -9.76 -0.35
N VAL A 700 3.97 -8.85 -1.28
CA VAL A 700 5.15 -8.98 -2.15
C VAL A 700 6.44 -8.96 -1.33
N ILE A 701 6.53 -8.10 -0.31
CA ILE A 701 7.67 -8.09 0.63
C ILE A 701 7.85 -9.46 1.29
N ASP A 702 6.76 -9.99 1.86
CA ASP A 702 6.82 -11.26 2.61
C ASP A 702 7.11 -12.47 1.73
N ALA A 703 6.47 -12.56 0.56
CA ALA A 703 6.69 -13.64 -0.39
C ALA A 703 8.15 -13.62 -0.90
N ASN A 704 8.68 -12.45 -1.25
CA ASN A 704 10.08 -12.34 -1.65
C ASN A 704 11.02 -12.76 -0.52
N LYS A 705 10.76 -12.30 0.70
CA LYS A 705 11.56 -12.68 1.86
C LYS A 705 11.61 -14.20 2.09
N ILE A 706 10.51 -14.90 1.86
CA ILE A 706 10.45 -16.37 1.98
C ILE A 706 11.21 -17.06 0.84
N PHE A 707 10.97 -16.69 -0.42
CA PHE A 707 11.49 -17.43 -1.58
C PHE A 707 12.89 -16.97 -2.06
N SER A 708 13.40 -15.88 -1.51
CA SER A 708 14.80 -15.43 -1.64
C SER A 708 15.69 -15.96 -0.51
N ASP A 709 15.11 -16.49 0.58
CA ASP A 709 15.90 -17.10 1.65
C ASP A 709 16.67 -18.33 1.15
N LYS A 710 18.01 -18.30 1.27
CA LYS A 710 18.90 -19.34 0.74
C LYS A 710 18.55 -20.74 1.26
N LYS A 711 18.20 -20.87 2.54
CA LYS A 711 17.90 -22.19 3.15
C LYS A 711 16.58 -22.74 2.65
N ILE A 712 15.55 -21.89 2.54
CA ILE A 712 14.26 -22.28 1.96
C ILE A 712 14.43 -22.64 0.48
N ALA A 713 15.12 -21.79 -0.29
CA ALA A 713 15.36 -22.01 -1.72
C ALA A 713 16.15 -23.32 -1.97
N GLU A 714 17.16 -23.61 -1.16
CA GLU A 714 17.91 -24.87 -1.21
C GLU A 714 17.03 -26.08 -0.86
N ALA A 715 16.21 -25.99 0.18
CA ALA A 715 15.29 -27.06 0.57
C ALA A 715 14.26 -27.36 -0.53
N ILE A 716 13.69 -26.33 -1.15
CA ILE A 716 12.78 -26.46 -2.30
C ILE A 716 13.52 -27.06 -3.49
N ASN A 717 14.71 -26.55 -3.84
CA ASN A 717 15.47 -27.03 -4.99
C ASN A 717 15.87 -28.51 -4.84
N LYS A 718 16.31 -28.93 -3.64
CA LYS A 718 16.69 -30.32 -3.34
C LYS A 718 15.50 -31.31 -3.41
N THR A 719 14.29 -30.82 -3.15
CA THR A 719 13.08 -31.64 -3.05
C THR A 719 12.30 -31.65 -4.37
N TYR A 720 12.09 -30.49 -4.98
CA TYR A 720 11.23 -30.30 -6.15
C TYR A 720 11.98 -29.92 -7.44
N GLY A 721 13.27 -29.55 -7.35
CA GLY A 721 14.11 -29.15 -8.47
C GLY A 721 14.06 -27.66 -8.81
N SER A 722 14.98 -27.22 -9.67
CA SER A 722 15.18 -25.81 -10.02
C SER A 722 14.00 -25.19 -10.78
N ASN A 723 13.29 -25.99 -11.58
CA ASN A 723 12.09 -25.53 -12.27
C ASN A 723 10.98 -25.12 -11.29
N ALA A 724 10.82 -25.79 -10.14
CA ALA A 724 9.79 -25.44 -9.18
C ALA A 724 9.98 -24.02 -8.62
N ILE A 725 11.19 -23.70 -8.14
CA ILE A 725 11.48 -22.37 -7.60
C ILE A 725 11.44 -21.28 -8.69
N LYS A 726 11.87 -21.60 -9.91
CA LYS A 726 11.77 -20.69 -11.07
C LYS A 726 10.32 -20.32 -11.37
N HIS A 727 9.41 -21.30 -11.40
CA HIS A 727 8.00 -21.04 -11.65
C HIS A 727 7.33 -20.30 -10.49
N ILE A 728 7.63 -20.65 -9.23
CA ILE A 728 7.14 -19.91 -8.06
C ILE A 728 7.52 -18.43 -8.18
N ARG A 729 8.80 -18.13 -8.41
CA ARG A 729 9.29 -16.77 -8.61
C ARG A 729 8.58 -16.05 -9.75
N GLY A 730 8.39 -16.72 -10.90
CA GLY A 730 7.59 -16.18 -12.00
C GLY A 730 6.15 -15.83 -11.59
N HIS A 731 5.49 -16.67 -10.79
CA HIS A 731 4.17 -16.33 -10.24
C HIS A 731 4.20 -15.10 -9.34
N LEU A 732 5.20 -14.97 -8.46
CA LEU A 732 5.35 -13.81 -7.58
C LEU A 732 5.58 -12.53 -8.38
N GLU A 733 6.43 -12.59 -9.40
CA GLU A 733 6.70 -11.49 -10.33
C GLU A 733 5.42 -11.05 -11.05
N ASP A 734 4.66 -12.00 -11.61
CA ASP A 734 3.41 -11.69 -12.31
C ASP A 734 2.38 -11.01 -11.41
N ILE A 735 2.33 -11.40 -10.13
CA ILE A 735 1.44 -10.81 -9.13
C ILE A 735 1.91 -9.41 -8.73
N ALA A 736 3.21 -9.24 -8.46
CA ALA A 736 3.79 -7.97 -8.03
C ALA A 736 3.71 -6.86 -9.09
N ILE A 737 3.80 -7.23 -10.37
CA ILE A 737 3.70 -6.26 -11.47
C ILE A 737 2.23 -6.02 -11.86
N GLY A 738 1.35 -7.00 -11.64
CA GLY A 738 -0.08 -6.90 -11.93
C GLY A 738 -0.45 -7.20 -13.40
N LYS A 739 -1.76 -7.35 -13.64
CA LYS A 739 -2.36 -7.90 -14.88
C LYS A 739 -2.00 -7.13 -16.16
N LYS A 740 -1.76 -5.83 -16.04
CA LYS A 740 -1.47 -4.89 -17.14
C LYS A 740 -0.17 -5.20 -17.88
N TYR A 741 0.85 -5.70 -17.19
CA TYR A 741 2.19 -5.93 -17.77
C TYR A 741 2.44 -7.39 -18.13
N TYR A 742 1.74 -8.29 -17.44
CA TYR A 742 1.81 -9.72 -17.70
C TYR A 742 1.25 -10.12 -19.07
N SER A 743 0.20 -9.42 -19.52
CA SER A 743 -0.47 -9.67 -20.81
C SER A 743 0.27 -9.08 -22.02
N GLY A 744 1.47 -8.51 -21.83
CA GLY A 744 2.23 -7.86 -22.91
C GLY A 744 1.58 -6.58 -23.44
N LYS A 745 0.68 -5.94 -22.69
CA LYS A 745 -0.08 -4.76 -23.12
C LYS A 745 0.68 -3.42 -23.00
N VAL A 746 1.91 -3.43 -22.47
CA VAL A 746 2.68 -2.21 -22.16
C VAL A 746 3.87 -2.00 -23.10
N SER A 747 4.66 -3.03 -23.42
CA SER A 747 5.58 -2.94 -24.56
C SER A 747 4.76 -2.81 -25.84
N ALA A 748 5.27 -2.14 -26.88
CA ALA A 748 4.57 -1.94 -28.16
C ALA A 748 4.21 -3.29 -28.82
N SER A 749 3.12 -3.88 -28.37
CA SER A 749 2.56 -5.11 -28.88
C SER A 749 2.15 -4.80 -30.32
N GLY A 750 2.81 -5.43 -31.28
CA GLY A 750 2.53 -5.25 -32.70
C GLY A 750 1.04 -5.37 -32.99
N TRP A 751 0.62 -4.91 -34.17
CA TRP A 751 -0.78 -4.98 -34.61
C TRP A 751 -1.42 -6.38 -34.39
N MET A 752 -0.62 -7.45 -34.45
CA MET A 752 -1.02 -8.83 -34.20
C MET A 752 -1.58 -9.07 -32.78
N ASP A 753 -0.99 -8.51 -31.72
CA ASP A 753 -1.48 -8.71 -30.35
C ASP A 753 -2.81 -7.99 -30.09
N LYS A 754 -3.01 -6.82 -30.71
CA LYS A 754 -4.30 -6.11 -30.67
C LYS A 754 -5.40 -6.89 -31.38
N VAL A 755 -5.07 -7.48 -32.53
CA VAL A 755 -5.98 -8.35 -33.26
C VAL A 755 -6.30 -9.59 -32.41
N ALA A 756 -5.31 -10.22 -31.80
CA ALA A 756 -5.51 -11.37 -30.92
C ALA A 756 -6.41 -11.05 -29.72
N ASP A 757 -6.21 -9.92 -29.04
CA ASP A 757 -7.05 -9.48 -27.91
C ASP A 757 -8.50 -9.19 -28.36
N HIS A 758 -8.68 -8.58 -29.54
CA HIS A 758 -10.01 -8.36 -30.12
C HIS A 758 -10.71 -9.67 -30.45
N ILE A 759 -10.03 -10.59 -31.12
CA ILE A 759 -10.56 -11.92 -31.44
C ILE A 759 -10.94 -12.67 -30.17
N ARG A 760 -10.07 -12.68 -29.15
CA ARG A 760 -10.29 -13.42 -27.91
C ARG A 760 -11.51 -12.90 -27.15
N THR A 761 -11.60 -11.59 -26.95
CA THR A 761 -12.73 -10.98 -26.23
C THR A 761 -14.03 -11.03 -27.02
N GLY A 762 -13.97 -10.87 -28.35
CA GLY A 762 -15.11 -11.09 -29.23
C GLY A 762 -15.59 -12.54 -29.23
N THR A 763 -14.68 -13.51 -29.23
CA THR A 763 -14.98 -14.95 -29.17
C THR A 763 -15.64 -15.32 -27.86
N ALA A 764 -15.13 -14.85 -26.73
CA ALA A 764 -15.75 -15.06 -25.43
C ALA A 764 -17.18 -14.51 -25.38
N GLN A 765 -17.40 -13.29 -25.87
CA GLN A 765 -18.73 -12.68 -25.89
C GLN A 765 -19.70 -13.35 -26.88
N ALA A 766 -19.21 -13.74 -28.06
CA ALA A 766 -20.03 -14.40 -29.08
C ALA A 766 -20.45 -15.81 -28.66
N GLN A 767 -19.59 -16.55 -27.94
CA GLN A 767 -19.86 -17.93 -27.54
C GLN A 767 -20.61 -18.06 -26.21
N LEU A 768 -20.31 -17.20 -25.22
CA LEU A 768 -20.92 -17.26 -23.89
C LEU A 768 -22.16 -16.38 -23.77
N GLY A 769 -22.24 -15.29 -24.55
CA GLY A 769 -23.31 -14.31 -24.44
C GLY A 769 -24.70 -14.92 -24.66
N LEU A 770 -25.59 -14.76 -23.68
CA LEU A 770 -26.97 -15.26 -23.64
C LEU A 770 -27.11 -16.78 -23.91
N ASN A 771 -26.03 -17.55 -23.90
CA ASN A 771 -26.04 -18.94 -24.33
C ASN A 771 -26.62 -19.84 -23.23
N LEU A 772 -27.86 -20.29 -23.42
CA LEU A 772 -28.61 -21.06 -22.43
C LEU A 772 -28.07 -22.48 -22.26
N PHE A 773 -27.68 -23.15 -23.35
CA PHE A 773 -27.06 -24.47 -23.27
C PHE A 773 -25.78 -24.44 -22.42
N ASN A 774 -24.88 -23.48 -22.67
CA ASN A 774 -23.65 -23.35 -21.90
C ASN A 774 -23.94 -23.05 -20.42
N SER A 775 -24.95 -22.23 -20.15
CA SER A 775 -25.33 -21.86 -18.79
C SER A 775 -25.89 -23.05 -17.99
N ILE A 776 -26.64 -23.95 -18.65
CA ILE A 776 -27.04 -25.23 -18.06
C ILE A 776 -25.82 -26.15 -17.88
N GLN A 777 -24.94 -26.23 -18.88
CA GLN A 777 -23.74 -27.06 -18.83
C GLN A 777 -22.81 -26.66 -17.66
N ASN A 778 -22.77 -25.39 -17.27
CA ASN A 778 -21.99 -24.92 -16.12
C ASN A 778 -22.29 -25.70 -14.83
N PHE A 779 -23.51 -26.22 -14.62
CA PHE A 779 -23.85 -27.02 -13.44
C PHE A 779 -23.06 -28.32 -13.32
N THR A 780 -22.45 -28.80 -14.42
CA THR A 780 -21.48 -29.90 -14.34
C THR A 780 -20.24 -29.56 -13.50
N GLY A 781 -19.95 -28.27 -13.28
CA GLY A 781 -18.93 -27.82 -12.34
C GLY A 781 -19.20 -28.21 -10.89
N LEU A 782 -20.44 -28.51 -10.51
CA LEU A 782 -20.75 -29.03 -9.17
C LEU A 782 -20.10 -30.39 -8.90
N PHE A 783 -19.73 -31.16 -9.92
CA PHE A 783 -18.95 -32.39 -9.71
C PHE A 783 -17.53 -32.10 -9.22
N GLN A 784 -16.92 -30.98 -9.63
CA GLN A 784 -15.63 -30.54 -9.05
C GLN A 784 -15.81 -30.17 -7.58
N THR A 785 -16.93 -29.54 -7.23
CA THR A 785 -17.28 -29.26 -5.83
C THR A 785 -17.39 -30.56 -5.02
N VAL A 786 -18.13 -31.56 -5.52
CA VAL A 786 -18.21 -32.88 -4.89
C VAL A 786 -16.82 -33.50 -4.71
N ALA A 787 -15.97 -33.45 -5.73
CA ALA A 787 -14.60 -33.96 -5.65
C ALA A 787 -13.71 -33.18 -4.65
N LYS A 788 -14.00 -31.90 -4.38
CA LYS A 788 -13.24 -31.06 -3.45
C LYS A 788 -13.69 -31.21 -2.00
N VAL A 789 -15.00 -31.24 -1.75
CA VAL A 789 -15.58 -31.20 -0.39
C VAL A 789 -16.22 -32.51 0.06
N GLY A 790 -16.44 -33.46 -0.85
CA GLY A 790 -17.15 -34.72 -0.58
C GLY A 790 -18.68 -34.57 -0.65
N GLU A 791 -19.35 -35.70 -0.90
CA GLU A 791 -20.81 -35.77 -1.11
C GLU A 791 -21.61 -35.26 0.09
N ARG A 792 -21.22 -35.65 1.32
CA ARG A 792 -21.93 -35.28 2.56
C ARG A 792 -22.10 -33.77 2.69
N PHE A 793 -21.00 -33.03 2.52
CA PHE A 793 -21.00 -31.58 2.69
C PHE A 793 -21.57 -30.87 1.47
N PHE A 794 -21.37 -31.42 0.27
CA PHE A 794 -22.05 -30.95 -0.94
C PHE A 794 -23.57 -30.95 -0.77
N PHE A 795 -24.17 -32.09 -0.38
CA PHE A 795 -25.63 -32.15 -0.22
C PHE A 795 -26.14 -31.27 0.92
N ARG A 796 -25.35 -31.07 1.98
CA ARG A 796 -25.67 -30.13 3.05
C ARG A 796 -25.69 -28.68 2.54
N GLY A 797 -24.67 -28.26 1.81
CA GLY A 797 -24.62 -26.91 1.21
C GLY A 797 -25.71 -26.70 0.17
N LEU A 798 -26.01 -27.70 -0.66
CA LEU A 798 -27.12 -27.67 -1.61
C LEU A 798 -28.48 -27.53 -0.89
N ASN A 799 -28.66 -28.24 0.23
CA ASN A 799 -29.87 -28.14 1.05
C ASN A 799 -30.04 -26.73 1.64
N ILE A 800 -28.99 -26.14 2.20
CA ILE A 800 -29.02 -24.76 2.72
C ILE A 800 -29.37 -23.77 1.60
N TYR A 801 -28.73 -23.91 0.43
CA TYR A 801 -28.98 -23.04 -0.71
C TYR A 801 -30.42 -23.12 -1.22
N ARG A 802 -30.99 -24.32 -1.38
CA ARG A 802 -32.37 -24.49 -1.87
C ARG A 802 -33.44 -24.06 -0.87
N SER A 803 -33.14 -24.08 0.43
CA SER A 803 -34.06 -23.63 1.47
C SER A 803 -34.33 -22.12 1.36
N ASN A 804 -33.32 -21.31 1.08
CA ASN A 804 -33.49 -19.88 0.81
C ASN A 804 -32.32 -19.31 -0.01
N VAL A 805 -32.50 -19.22 -1.34
CA VAL A 805 -31.45 -18.79 -2.27
C VAL A 805 -30.95 -17.37 -1.98
N PHE A 806 -31.86 -16.44 -1.64
CA PHE A 806 -31.49 -15.05 -1.39
C PHE A 806 -30.69 -14.89 -0.10
N GLU A 807 -31.11 -15.60 0.95
CA GLU A 807 -30.41 -15.59 2.23
C GLU A 807 -29.05 -16.29 2.13
N ALA A 808 -28.95 -17.39 1.38
CA ALA A 808 -27.69 -18.07 1.11
C ALA A 808 -26.67 -17.11 0.44
N HIS A 809 -27.09 -16.39 -0.61
CA HIS A 809 -26.22 -15.39 -1.24
C HIS A 809 -25.80 -14.28 -0.28
N ARG A 810 -26.74 -13.73 0.51
CA ARG A 810 -26.44 -12.67 1.49
C ARG A 810 -25.50 -13.17 2.58
N PHE A 811 -25.71 -14.38 3.10
CA PHE A 811 -24.86 -15.01 4.09
C PHE A 811 -23.43 -15.11 3.58
N VAL A 812 -23.23 -15.71 2.41
CA VAL A 812 -21.90 -15.87 1.81
C VAL A 812 -21.24 -14.51 1.54
N GLN A 813 -21.97 -13.56 0.94
CA GLN A 813 -21.44 -12.22 0.69
C GLN A 813 -21.15 -11.44 1.97
N SER A 814 -21.86 -11.68 3.08
CA SER A 814 -21.57 -11.01 4.35
C SER A 814 -20.29 -11.54 5.01
N LYS A 815 -19.88 -12.77 4.68
CA LYS A 815 -18.73 -13.46 5.27
C LYS A 815 -17.46 -13.31 4.43
N SER A 816 -17.57 -13.40 3.11
CA SER A 816 -16.42 -13.47 2.21
C SER A 816 -16.33 -12.27 1.26
N ASP A 817 -15.24 -11.52 1.39
CA ASP A 817 -14.87 -10.43 0.47
C ASP A 817 -14.55 -10.95 -0.94
N PHE A 818 -13.96 -12.15 -1.04
CA PHE A 818 -13.77 -12.83 -2.31
C PHE A 818 -15.11 -13.07 -3.02
N MET A 819 -16.11 -13.58 -2.31
CA MET A 819 -17.42 -13.88 -2.89
C MET A 819 -18.23 -12.63 -3.28
N LYS A 820 -18.02 -11.48 -2.61
CA LYS A 820 -18.60 -10.19 -3.03
C LYS A 820 -18.16 -9.78 -4.44
N THR A 821 -16.93 -10.11 -4.82
CA THR A 821 -16.33 -9.71 -6.11
C THR A 821 -16.41 -10.80 -7.18
N ARG A 822 -16.93 -11.99 -6.83
CA ARG A 822 -16.93 -13.18 -7.68
C ARG A 822 -17.63 -13.01 -9.04
N SER A 823 -18.77 -12.31 -9.08
CA SER A 823 -19.57 -12.12 -10.31
C SER A 823 -18.82 -11.41 -11.45
N THR A 824 -17.72 -10.72 -11.14
CA THR A 824 -16.91 -9.99 -12.12
C THR A 824 -15.54 -10.63 -12.37
N ASN A 825 -15.16 -11.66 -11.61
CA ASN A 825 -13.82 -12.24 -11.65
C ASN A 825 -13.80 -13.78 -11.66
N TYR A 826 -14.87 -14.42 -12.14
CA TYR A 826 -14.97 -15.88 -12.09
C TYR A 826 -14.11 -16.62 -13.13
N ASP A 827 -13.85 -15.99 -14.27
CA ASP A 827 -12.97 -16.49 -15.32
C ASP A 827 -12.13 -15.36 -15.90
N ARG A 828 -10.92 -15.69 -16.41
CA ARG A 828 -9.99 -14.72 -17.00
C ARG A 828 -10.62 -13.99 -18.19
N ASP A 829 -11.21 -14.73 -19.12
CA ASP A 829 -11.72 -14.18 -20.38
C ASP A 829 -12.94 -13.27 -20.12
N VAL A 830 -13.75 -13.58 -19.10
CA VAL A 830 -14.86 -12.72 -18.67
C VAL A 830 -14.39 -11.47 -17.91
N SER A 831 -13.42 -11.64 -17.00
CA SER A 831 -12.82 -10.54 -16.22
C SER A 831 -12.25 -9.46 -17.16
N GLU A 832 -11.64 -9.86 -18.28
CA GLU A 832 -11.07 -8.93 -19.25
C GLU A 832 -12.10 -8.21 -20.12
N ILE A 833 -13.24 -8.83 -20.46
CA ILE A 833 -14.35 -8.14 -21.13
C ILE A 833 -14.83 -6.95 -20.28
N ARG A 834 -14.89 -7.15 -18.95
CA ARG A 834 -15.30 -6.10 -18.00
C ARG A 834 -14.21 -5.07 -17.70
N GLN A 835 -12.93 -5.42 -17.75
CA GLN A 835 -11.87 -4.43 -17.51
C GLN A 835 -11.68 -3.46 -18.69
N MET A 836 -12.06 -3.85 -19.92
CA MET A 836 -12.13 -2.95 -21.09
C MET A 836 -13.25 -1.90 -21.01
N ILE A 837 -13.87 -1.71 -19.85
CA ILE A 837 -14.98 -0.77 -19.61
C ILE A 837 -14.50 0.68 -19.51
N ALA A 838 -13.23 0.91 -19.13
CA ALA A 838 -12.61 2.23 -19.19
C ALA A 838 -12.59 2.74 -20.66
N GLY A 839 -13.40 3.75 -20.95
CA GLY A 839 -13.55 4.35 -22.29
C GLY A 839 -14.72 3.84 -23.15
N LYS A 840 -15.51 2.85 -22.69
CA LYS A 840 -16.75 2.43 -23.38
C LYS A 840 -17.94 3.31 -22.97
N THR A 841 -18.85 3.60 -23.91
CA THR A 841 -20.12 4.29 -23.60
C THR A 841 -20.95 3.48 -22.60
N ALA A 842 -21.70 4.16 -21.71
CA ALA A 842 -22.57 3.51 -20.72
C ALA A 842 -23.52 2.47 -21.35
N MET A 843 -24.00 2.74 -22.57
CA MET A 843 -24.81 1.81 -23.36
C MET A 843 -24.07 0.51 -23.66
N ARG A 844 -22.82 0.58 -24.14
CA ARG A 844 -22.02 -0.62 -24.44
C ARG A 844 -21.71 -1.42 -23.19
N GLN A 845 -21.43 -0.76 -22.07
CA GLN A 845 -21.18 -1.42 -20.79
C GLN A 845 -22.41 -2.20 -20.30
N ASN A 846 -23.61 -1.60 -20.39
CA ASN A 846 -24.86 -2.27 -20.00
C ASN A 846 -25.20 -3.43 -20.94
N LEU A 847 -24.92 -3.30 -22.23
CA LEU A 847 -25.07 -4.40 -23.19
C LEU A 847 -24.12 -5.57 -22.89
N ASP A 848 -22.84 -5.30 -22.61
CA ASP A 848 -21.87 -6.34 -22.23
C ASP A 848 -22.33 -7.09 -20.97
N LYS A 849 -22.84 -6.37 -19.97
CA LYS A 849 -23.43 -6.96 -18.75
C LYS A 849 -24.68 -7.80 -19.06
N ALA A 850 -25.58 -7.29 -19.90
CA ALA A 850 -26.80 -7.99 -20.28
C ALA A 850 -26.49 -9.29 -21.03
N PHE A 851 -25.54 -9.26 -21.97
CA PHE A 851 -25.14 -10.46 -22.71
C PHE A 851 -24.52 -11.53 -21.79
N MET A 852 -23.77 -11.13 -20.76
CA MET A 852 -23.15 -12.07 -19.82
C MET A 852 -24.02 -12.43 -18.60
N TRP A 853 -25.25 -11.91 -18.50
CA TRP A 853 -26.09 -12.04 -17.31
C TRP A 853 -26.36 -13.50 -16.94
N LEU A 854 -26.72 -14.34 -17.92
CA LEU A 854 -27.09 -15.73 -17.67
C LEU A 854 -25.90 -16.57 -17.16
N THR A 855 -24.71 -16.35 -17.72
CA THR A 855 -23.47 -16.98 -17.25
C THR A 855 -23.12 -16.51 -15.83
N ALA A 856 -23.22 -15.20 -15.56
CA ALA A 856 -22.95 -14.66 -14.23
C ALA A 856 -23.95 -15.19 -13.18
N LEU A 857 -25.23 -15.33 -13.54
CA LEU A 857 -26.27 -15.88 -12.68
C LEU A 857 -25.95 -17.34 -12.31
N THR A 858 -25.80 -18.21 -13.32
CA THR A 858 -25.55 -19.64 -13.10
C THR A 858 -24.24 -19.87 -12.33
N GLN A 859 -23.18 -19.14 -12.66
CA GLN A 859 -21.92 -19.22 -11.93
C GLN A 859 -22.09 -18.76 -10.47
N GLY A 860 -22.85 -17.68 -10.22
CA GLY A 860 -23.16 -17.23 -8.88
C GLY A 860 -23.85 -18.30 -8.02
N MET A 861 -24.78 -19.06 -8.60
CA MET A 861 -25.44 -20.18 -7.90
C MET A 861 -24.42 -21.27 -7.54
N ILE A 862 -23.63 -21.72 -8.52
CA ILE A 862 -22.63 -22.79 -8.37
C ILE A 862 -21.58 -22.42 -7.34
N ASP A 863 -21.05 -21.20 -7.40
CA ASP A 863 -20.03 -20.72 -6.48
C ASP A 863 -20.59 -20.62 -5.05
N THR A 864 -21.83 -20.17 -4.88
CA THR A 864 -22.48 -20.07 -3.56
C THR A 864 -22.71 -21.44 -2.94
N ILE A 865 -23.21 -22.41 -3.72
CA ILE A 865 -23.35 -23.80 -3.26
C ILE A 865 -21.98 -24.36 -2.87
N SER A 866 -20.95 -24.12 -3.68
CA SER A 866 -19.60 -24.62 -3.44
C SER A 866 -18.99 -24.03 -2.17
N TRP A 867 -19.17 -22.72 -1.96
CA TRP A 867 -18.68 -22.02 -0.79
C TRP A 867 -19.37 -22.51 0.48
N ILE A 868 -20.71 -22.61 0.51
CA ILE A 868 -21.44 -23.11 1.68
C ILE A 868 -21.04 -24.55 1.98
N SER A 869 -20.89 -25.39 0.95
CA SER A 869 -20.48 -26.79 1.14
C SER A 869 -19.09 -26.88 1.77
N ALA A 870 -18.15 -26.05 1.35
CA ALA A 870 -16.81 -25.98 1.95
C ALA A 870 -16.85 -25.41 3.37
N TYR A 871 -17.65 -24.36 3.61
CA TYR A 871 -17.80 -23.74 4.91
C TYR A 871 -18.34 -24.73 5.95
N GLU A 872 -19.43 -25.44 5.61
CA GLU A 872 -19.99 -26.47 6.47
C GLU A 872 -19.00 -27.62 6.74
N LYS A 873 -18.14 -27.96 5.77
CA LYS A 873 -17.07 -28.94 5.95
C LYS A 873 -16.05 -28.45 6.98
N TYR A 874 -15.44 -27.29 6.76
CA TYR A 874 -14.35 -26.82 7.62
C TYR A 874 -14.82 -26.43 9.02
N MET A 875 -16.06 -25.93 9.16
CA MET A 875 -16.68 -25.74 10.46
C MET A 875 -16.91 -27.07 11.19
N TYR A 876 -17.32 -28.12 10.47
CA TYR A 876 -17.46 -29.47 11.06
C TYR A 876 -16.13 -30.09 11.46
N GLU A 877 -15.06 -29.83 10.70
CA GLU A 877 -13.68 -30.25 11.01
C GLU A 877 -13.06 -29.47 12.19
N GLY A 878 -13.76 -28.47 12.73
CA GLY A 878 -13.36 -27.75 13.95
C GLY A 878 -12.43 -26.56 13.72
N HIS A 879 -12.31 -26.08 12.48
CA HIS A 879 -11.59 -24.84 12.19
C HIS A 879 -12.33 -23.63 12.75
N ASP A 880 -11.58 -22.60 13.15
CA ASP A 880 -12.17 -21.31 13.50
C ASP A 880 -12.84 -20.67 12.27
N GLU A 881 -13.80 -19.78 12.52
CA GLU A 881 -14.62 -19.19 11.45
C GLU A 881 -13.78 -18.42 10.41
N GLU A 882 -12.72 -17.73 10.82
CA GLU A 882 -11.86 -16.98 9.88
C GLU A 882 -11.12 -17.94 8.93
N THR A 883 -10.55 -19.01 9.48
CA THR A 883 -9.88 -20.05 8.70
C THR A 883 -10.86 -20.80 7.81
N ALA A 884 -12.06 -21.14 8.32
CA ALA A 884 -13.09 -21.80 7.54
C ALA A 884 -13.56 -20.95 6.34
N ILE A 885 -13.72 -19.63 6.52
CA ILE A 885 -14.03 -18.69 5.44
C ILE A 885 -12.91 -18.71 4.37
N ALA A 886 -11.65 -18.57 4.78
CA ALA A 886 -10.52 -18.55 3.85
C ALA A 886 -10.33 -19.88 3.09
N LEU A 887 -10.54 -21.02 3.75
CA LEU A 887 -10.52 -22.34 3.12
C LEU A 887 -11.71 -22.54 2.17
N SER A 888 -12.86 -21.93 2.47
CA SER A 888 -14.04 -21.96 1.61
C SER A 888 -13.84 -21.14 0.33
N ASP A 889 -13.22 -19.97 0.45
CA ASP A 889 -12.78 -19.18 -0.70
C ASP A 889 -11.80 -19.99 -1.57
N GLN A 890 -10.81 -20.63 -0.94
CA GLN A 890 -9.86 -21.50 -1.65
C GLN A 890 -10.56 -22.69 -2.33
N ALA A 891 -11.58 -23.29 -1.70
CA ALA A 891 -12.32 -24.39 -2.30
C ALA A 891 -13.07 -23.97 -3.58
N VAL A 892 -13.63 -22.76 -3.60
CA VAL A 892 -14.24 -22.19 -4.82
C VAL A 892 -13.17 -21.92 -5.88
N ILE A 893 -12.03 -21.35 -5.52
CA ILE A 893 -10.91 -21.10 -6.46
C ILE A 893 -10.42 -22.41 -7.09
N ASP A 894 -10.25 -23.45 -6.27
CA ASP A 894 -9.71 -24.74 -6.70
C ASP A 894 -10.69 -25.50 -7.59
N SER A 895 -12.01 -25.40 -7.35
CA SER A 895 -13.05 -26.18 -8.05
C SER A 895 -13.78 -25.43 -9.16
N GLN A 896 -13.88 -24.11 -9.10
CA GLN A 896 -14.64 -23.30 -10.08
C GLN A 896 -13.75 -22.32 -10.84
N ALA A 897 -12.43 -22.38 -10.64
CA ALA A 897 -11.43 -21.45 -11.17
C ALA A 897 -11.65 -19.99 -10.74
N ALA A 898 -10.68 -19.11 -10.99
CA ALA A 898 -10.81 -17.68 -10.75
C ALA A 898 -10.00 -16.88 -11.78
N GLY A 899 -10.45 -15.66 -12.09
CA GLY A 899 -9.88 -14.81 -13.13
C GLY A 899 -8.75 -13.87 -12.69
N GLY A 900 -8.43 -13.83 -11.39
CA GLY A 900 -7.32 -13.05 -10.84
C GLY A 900 -5.96 -13.65 -11.22
N VAL A 901 -4.97 -12.82 -11.52
CA VAL A 901 -3.62 -13.23 -11.97
C VAL A 901 -2.97 -14.22 -11.01
N GLN A 902 -3.22 -14.04 -9.71
CA GLN A 902 -2.73 -14.89 -8.63
C GLN A 902 -3.27 -16.34 -8.68
N HIS A 903 -4.39 -16.58 -9.36
CA HIS A 903 -5.04 -17.88 -9.47
C HIS A 903 -4.77 -18.58 -10.81
N LEU A 904 -4.10 -17.92 -11.76
CA LEU A 904 -3.82 -18.46 -13.08
C LEU A 904 -2.53 -19.27 -13.10
N ALA A 905 -2.53 -20.38 -13.84
CA ALA A 905 -1.31 -21.13 -14.16
C ALA A 905 -0.42 -20.34 -15.15
N SER A 906 0.90 -20.57 -15.16
CA SER A 906 1.82 -19.87 -16.07
C SER A 906 1.49 -20.08 -17.56
N ILE A 907 0.79 -21.14 -17.94
CA ILE A 907 0.36 -21.37 -19.34
C ILE A 907 -0.83 -20.51 -19.79
N GLN A 908 -1.77 -20.20 -18.88
CA GLN A 908 -2.86 -19.20 -19.10
C GLN A 908 -2.33 -17.77 -19.26
N LYS A 909 -1.10 -17.71 -18.87
CA LYS A 909 -0.13 -16.70 -18.91
C LYS A 909 0.33 -16.25 -20.34
N GLY A 910 0.33 -14.98 -20.79
CA GLY A 910 1.31 -14.50 -21.80
C GLY A 910 0.83 -13.29 -22.57
N ASN A 911 1.52 -12.99 -23.69
CA ASN A 911 0.97 -12.11 -24.72
C ASN A 911 -0.38 -12.64 -25.24
N SER A 912 -1.18 -11.75 -25.85
CA SER A 912 -2.51 -12.08 -26.35
C SER A 912 -2.51 -13.25 -27.34
N PHE A 913 -1.44 -13.40 -28.13
CA PHE A 913 -1.30 -14.53 -29.05
C PHE A 913 -1.22 -15.89 -28.33
N LYS A 914 -0.36 -16.06 -27.31
CA LYS A 914 -0.30 -17.29 -26.49
C LYS A 914 -1.65 -17.55 -25.80
N GLN A 915 -2.34 -16.50 -25.38
CA GLN A 915 -3.63 -16.61 -24.70
C GLN A 915 -4.77 -17.16 -25.60
N LEU A 916 -4.68 -17.04 -26.93
CA LEU A 916 -5.64 -17.67 -27.84
C LEU A 916 -5.69 -19.20 -27.68
N PHE A 917 -4.56 -19.81 -27.32
CA PHE A 917 -4.44 -21.25 -27.08
C PHE A 917 -4.96 -21.68 -25.71
N THR A 918 -5.18 -20.74 -24.79
CA THR A 918 -5.67 -21.03 -23.43
C THR A 918 -7.02 -20.40 -23.15
N MET A 919 -7.77 -20.03 -24.20
CA MET A 919 -9.17 -19.62 -24.05
C MET A 919 -10.01 -20.71 -23.37
N PHE A 920 -10.87 -20.28 -22.44
CA PHE A 920 -11.76 -21.13 -21.64
C PHE A 920 -11.06 -22.24 -20.85
N TYR A 921 -9.74 -22.12 -20.63
CA TYR A 921 -8.95 -23.15 -19.97
C TYR A 921 -9.11 -23.15 -18.44
N GLY A 922 -9.62 -22.07 -17.82
CA GLY A 922 -9.70 -21.94 -16.35
C GLY A 922 -10.35 -23.14 -15.65
N PHE A 923 -11.50 -23.58 -16.13
CA PHE A 923 -12.22 -24.74 -15.62
C PHE A 923 -11.40 -26.04 -15.71
N PHE A 924 -10.75 -26.28 -16.84
CA PHE A 924 -9.91 -27.46 -17.08
C PHE A 924 -8.59 -27.42 -16.30
N SER A 925 -8.02 -26.22 -16.10
CA SER A 925 -6.88 -25.98 -15.23
C SER A 925 -7.19 -26.37 -13.79
N SER A 926 -8.39 -26.03 -13.29
CA SER A 926 -8.88 -26.50 -11.99
C SER A 926 -9.01 -28.02 -11.92
N SER A 927 -9.70 -28.64 -12.88
CA SER A 927 -9.83 -30.12 -12.94
C SER A 927 -8.47 -30.81 -12.97
N LEU A 928 -7.53 -30.32 -13.78
CA LEU A 928 -6.20 -30.89 -13.91
C LEU A 928 -5.43 -30.80 -12.60
N ASN A 929 -5.38 -29.62 -11.98
CA ASN A 929 -4.66 -29.42 -10.73
C ASN A 929 -5.26 -30.26 -9.60
N MET A 930 -6.60 -30.34 -9.50
CA MET A 930 -7.26 -31.23 -8.55
C MET A 930 -6.91 -32.70 -8.80
N GLY A 931 -6.92 -33.16 -10.05
CA GLY A 931 -6.55 -34.54 -10.40
C GLY A 931 -5.10 -34.87 -10.04
N ILE A 932 -4.17 -33.97 -10.34
CA ILE A 932 -2.75 -34.11 -9.97
C ILE A 932 -2.59 -34.14 -8.45
N ASP A 933 -3.23 -33.22 -7.73
CA ASP A 933 -3.11 -33.16 -6.27
C ASP A 933 -3.66 -34.42 -5.62
N GLN A 934 -4.82 -34.91 -6.07
CA GLN A 934 -5.44 -36.12 -5.53
C GLN A 934 -4.60 -37.37 -5.84
N THR A 935 -4.00 -37.46 -7.03
CA THR A 935 -3.00 -38.49 -7.34
C THR A 935 -1.82 -38.43 -6.39
N LYS A 936 -1.29 -37.25 -6.13
CA LYS A 936 -0.14 -37.06 -5.23
C LYS A 936 -0.49 -37.35 -3.78
N LYS A 937 -1.73 -37.12 -3.34
CA LYS A 937 -2.22 -37.52 -2.00
C LYS A 937 -2.44 -39.02 -1.87
N THR A 938 -2.72 -39.71 -2.98
CA THR A 938 -3.08 -41.12 -2.96
C THR A 938 -1.91 -41.98 -2.50
N ASP A 939 -2.20 -42.85 -1.54
CA ASP A 939 -1.36 -43.98 -1.20
C ASP A 939 -1.72 -45.15 -2.14
N PHE A 940 -0.82 -45.48 -3.05
CA PHE A 940 -1.03 -46.54 -4.04
C PHE A 940 -0.85 -47.96 -3.47
N GLU A 941 -0.45 -48.09 -2.20
CA GLU A 941 -0.46 -49.37 -1.49
C GLU A 941 -1.83 -49.66 -0.86
N SER A 942 -2.68 -48.64 -0.70
CA SER A 942 -4.03 -48.74 -0.12
C SER A 942 -5.12 -48.84 -1.18
N VAL A 943 -5.81 -49.99 -1.24
CA VAL A 943 -6.97 -50.19 -2.13
C VAL A 943 -8.07 -49.16 -1.88
N VAL A 944 -8.29 -48.77 -0.62
CA VAL A 944 -9.31 -47.75 -0.27
C VAL A 944 -8.92 -46.39 -0.88
N SER A 945 -7.65 -46.00 -0.78
CA SER A 945 -7.16 -44.74 -1.34
C SER A 945 -7.23 -44.74 -2.87
N ILE A 946 -6.94 -45.88 -3.52
CA ILE A 946 -7.11 -46.04 -4.97
C ILE A 946 -8.58 -45.90 -5.37
N MET A 947 -9.50 -46.54 -4.64
CA MET A 947 -10.94 -46.45 -4.92
C MET A 947 -11.46 -45.02 -4.76
N GLU A 948 -10.99 -44.28 -3.76
CA GLU A 948 -11.32 -42.86 -3.59
C GLU A 948 -10.77 -42.02 -4.75
N LEU A 949 -9.54 -42.29 -5.22
CA LEU A 949 -8.97 -41.63 -6.39
C LEU A 949 -9.82 -41.90 -7.66
N ILE A 950 -10.21 -43.15 -7.89
CA ILE A 950 -11.08 -43.54 -9.02
C ILE A 950 -12.41 -42.79 -8.95
N LYS A 951 -13.02 -42.71 -7.75
CA LYS A 951 -14.26 -41.97 -7.52
C LYS A 951 -14.10 -40.47 -7.82
N ILE A 952 -13.02 -39.86 -7.34
CA ILE A 952 -12.69 -38.46 -7.64
C ILE A 952 -12.52 -38.25 -9.14
N TYR A 953 -11.78 -39.15 -9.82
CA TYR A 953 -11.57 -39.08 -11.27
C TYR A 953 -12.87 -39.24 -12.06
N PHE A 954 -13.77 -40.10 -11.58
CA PHE A 954 -15.11 -40.20 -12.14
C PHE A 954 -15.83 -38.84 -12.07
N TYR A 955 -15.84 -38.17 -10.91
CA TYR A 955 -16.46 -36.85 -10.77
C TYR A 955 -15.76 -35.77 -11.60
N LEU A 956 -14.43 -35.79 -11.69
CA LEU A 956 -13.68 -34.76 -12.41
C LEU A 956 -13.76 -34.91 -13.93
N PHE A 957 -13.73 -36.14 -14.46
CA PHE A 957 -13.49 -36.37 -15.89
C PHE A 957 -14.63 -37.08 -16.63
N ILE A 958 -15.46 -37.86 -15.93
CA ILE A 958 -16.47 -38.73 -16.55
C ILE A 958 -17.89 -38.21 -16.30
N ALA A 959 -18.26 -37.93 -15.06
CA ALA A 959 -19.59 -37.45 -14.71
C ALA A 959 -20.02 -36.19 -15.49
N PRO A 960 -19.15 -35.18 -15.73
CA PRO A 960 -19.49 -34.02 -16.54
C PRO A 960 -19.89 -34.39 -17.97
N THR A 961 -19.24 -35.38 -18.59
CA THR A 961 -19.51 -35.78 -19.98
C THR A 961 -20.81 -36.56 -20.09
N ILE A 962 -21.08 -37.47 -19.13
CA ILE A 962 -22.35 -38.19 -19.03
C ILE A 962 -23.52 -37.20 -18.90
N VAL A 963 -23.43 -36.24 -17.97
CA VAL A 963 -24.51 -35.25 -17.78
C VAL A 963 -24.63 -34.33 -18.98
N THR A 964 -23.53 -33.89 -19.59
CA THR A 964 -23.58 -33.07 -20.81
C THR A 964 -24.28 -33.81 -21.95
N GLN A 965 -24.03 -35.10 -22.11
CA GLN A 965 -24.70 -35.94 -23.10
C GLN A 965 -26.18 -36.12 -22.76
N ALA A 966 -26.53 -36.37 -21.50
CA ALA A 966 -27.92 -36.44 -21.07
C ALA A 966 -28.69 -35.13 -21.36
N ILE A 967 -28.08 -33.97 -21.09
CA ILE A 967 -28.65 -32.65 -21.43
C ILE A 967 -28.85 -32.53 -22.94
N ARG A 968 -27.86 -32.91 -23.76
CA ARG A 968 -27.97 -32.86 -25.23
C ARG A 968 -29.08 -33.76 -25.75
N SER A 969 -29.11 -35.02 -25.32
CA SER A 969 -30.12 -36.00 -25.77
C SER A 969 -31.53 -35.60 -25.32
N TYR A 970 -31.68 -34.99 -24.14
CA TYR A 970 -32.97 -34.46 -23.68
C TYR A 970 -33.43 -33.27 -24.55
N LEU A 971 -32.54 -32.31 -24.81
CA LEU A 971 -32.84 -31.11 -25.60
C LEU A 971 -33.09 -31.39 -27.09
N HIS A 972 -32.50 -32.46 -27.64
CA HIS A 972 -32.62 -32.81 -29.05
C HIS A 972 -33.48 -34.07 -29.30
N ARG A 973 -34.08 -34.68 -28.28
CA ARG A 973 -34.86 -35.94 -28.36
C ARG A 973 -34.22 -36.97 -29.29
N GLU A 974 -33.02 -37.45 -28.94
CA GLU A 974 -32.37 -38.53 -29.71
C GLU A 974 -33.14 -39.86 -29.52
N PRO A 975 -33.45 -40.62 -30.59
CA PRO A 975 -34.15 -41.91 -30.47
C PRO A 975 -33.43 -42.86 -29.51
N GLU A 976 -34.17 -43.67 -28.76
CA GLU A 976 -33.60 -44.61 -27.79
C GLU A 976 -32.83 -45.79 -28.44
N GLU A 977 -33.08 -46.08 -29.71
CA GLU A 977 -32.50 -47.23 -30.43
C GLU A 977 -31.00 -47.08 -30.79
N ASP A 978 -30.37 -45.94 -30.49
CA ASP A 978 -28.97 -45.63 -30.86
C ASP A 978 -27.97 -45.80 -29.68
N LYS A 979 -28.13 -46.86 -28.88
CA LYS A 979 -27.30 -47.11 -27.67
C LYS A 979 -25.79 -47.19 -27.99
N ASP A 980 -25.41 -47.83 -29.08
CA ASP A 980 -24.01 -47.95 -29.51
C ASP A 980 -23.43 -46.58 -29.92
N LYS A 981 -24.23 -45.74 -30.57
CA LYS A 981 -23.80 -44.37 -30.93
C LYS A 981 -23.67 -43.48 -29.69
N ARG A 982 -24.53 -43.65 -28.69
CA ARG A 982 -24.43 -42.94 -27.39
C ARG A 982 -23.17 -43.33 -26.63
N GLY A 983 -22.85 -44.63 -26.57
CA GLY A 983 -21.60 -45.12 -25.95
C GLY A 983 -20.36 -44.53 -26.62
N LYS A 984 -20.28 -44.57 -27.96
CA LYS A 984 -19.21 -43.92 -28.73
C LYS A 984 -19.15 -42.41 -28.49
N ALA A 985 -20.29 -41.73 -28.39
CA ALA A 985 -20.35 -40.28 -28.12
C ALA A 985 -19.83 -39.92 -26.71
N ILE A 986 -20.16 -40.70 -25.68
CA ILE A 986 -19.63 -40.49 -24.32
C ILE A 986 -18.12 -40.72 -24.29
N LEU A 987 -17.62 -41.79 -24.93
CA LEU A 987 -16.17 -42.07 -25.01
C LEU A 987 -15.43 -40.96 -25.75
N ARG A 988 -15.96 -40.50 -26.89
CA ARG A 988 -15.41 -39.37 -27.65
C ARG A 988 -15.38 -38.10 -26.82
N ASP A 989 -16.48 -37.75 -26.16
CA ASP A 989 -16.56 -36.52 -25.37
C ASP A 989 -15.69 -36.60 -24.11
N SER A 990 -15.49 -37.79 -23.54
CA SER A 990 -14.53 -38.03 -22.44
C SER A 990 -13.08 -37.88 -22.89
N LEU A 991 -12.74 -38.36 -24.09
CA LEU A 991 -11.44 -38.09 -24.70
C LEU A 991 -11.23 -36.59 -24.92
N TYR A 992 -12.24 -35.89 -25.47
CA TYR A 992 -12.18 -34.43 -25.67
C TYR A 992 -12.03 -33.68 -24.35
N TYR A 993 -12.77 -34.07 -23.32
CA TYR A 993 -12.68 -33.48 -21.99
C TYR A 993 -11.28 -33.66 -21.40
N THR A 994 -10.71 -34.86 -21.50
CA THR A 994 -9.37 -35.17 -21.00
C THR A 994 -8.28 -34.42 -21.75
N LEU A 995 -8.36 -34.37 -23.07
CA LEU A 995 -7.38 -33.63 -23.87
C LEU A 995 -7.47 -32.12 -23.63
N ASN A 996 -8.67 -31.57 -23.34
CA ASN A 996 -8.84 -30.16 -22.96
C ASN A 996 -8.12 -29.75 -21.66
N LEU A 997 -7.68 -30.70 -20.84
CA LEU A 997 -6.80 -30.44 -19.69
C LEU A 997 -5.42 -29.91 -20.12
N PHE A 998 -5.01 -30.15 -21.37
CA PHE A 998 -3.68 -29.89 -21.89
C PHE A 998 -3.73 -29.00 -23.14
N PRO A 999 -3.64 -27.65 -22.99
CA PRO A 999 -3.46 -26.74 -24.11
C PRO A 999 -2.26 -27.13 -24.98
N PHE A 1000 -2.33 -26.88 -26.29
CA PHE A 1000 -1.40 -27.34 -27.33
C PHE A 1000 -1.50 -28.84 -27.68
N VAL A 1001 -2.05 -29.67 -26.79
CA VAL A 1001 -2.37 -31.08 -27.09
C VAL A 1001 -3.83 -31.22 -27.52
N ARG A 1002 -4.75 -30.49 -26.88
CA ARG A 1002 -6.20 -30.55 -27.13
C ARG A 1002 -6.62 -30.32 -28.58
N GLU A 1003 -5.80 -29.61 -29.36
CA GLU A 1003 -6.07 -29.30 -30.75
C GLU A 1003 -5.94 -30.52 -31.69
N PHE A 1004 -5.32 -31.60 -31.21
CA PHE A 1004 -5.24 -32.91 -31.88
C PHE A 1004 -6.34 -33.89 -31.47
N SER A 1005 -7.34 -33.43 -30.70
CA SER A 1005 -8.43 -34.27 -30.20
C SER A 1005 -9.25 -34.95 -31.29
N LYS A 1006 -9.59 -34.24 -32.37
CA LYS A 1006 -10.36 -34.82 -33.50
C LYS A 1006 -9.57 -35.89 -34.27
N PRO A 1007 -8.30 -35.65 -34.67
CA PRO A 1007 -7.44 -36.71 -35.20
C PRO A 1007 -7.34 -37.93 -34.27
N ALA A 1008 -7.18 -37.71 -32.96
CA ALA A 1008 -7.11 -38.80 -31.99
C ALA A 1008 -8.42 -39.60 -31.93
N ALA A 1009 -9.57 -38.94 -31.85
CA ALA A 1009 -10.88 -39.60 -31.85
C ALA A 1009 -11.12 -40.40 -33.14
N TYR A 1010 -10.74 -39.87 -34.30
CA TYR A 1010 -10.80 -40.61 -35.57
C TYR A 1010 -9.92 -41.87 -35.53
N SER A 1011 -8.67 -41.75 -35.08
CA SER A 1011 -7.74 -42.89 -34.99
C SER A 1011 -8.23 -44.01 -34.06
N LEU A 1012 -9.09 -43.66 -33.09
CA LEU A 1012 -9.71 -44.59 -32.13
C LEU A 1012 -11.09 -45.10 -32.59
N GLY A 1013 -11.54 -44.76 -33.81
CA GLY A 1013 -12.85 -45.16 -34.33
C GLY A 1013 -14.04 -44.49 -33.64
N LEU A 1014 -13.81 -43.35 -32.97
CA LEU A 1014 -14.81 -42.55 -32.25
C LEU A 1014 -15.39 -41.41 -33.11
N GLU A 1015 -14.76 -41.08 -34.23
CA GLU A 1015 -15.32 -40.23 -35.30
C GLU A 1015 -15.26 -40.97 -36.65
N ASP A 1016 -16.32 -40.86 -37.45
CA ASP A 1016 -16.41 -41.55 -38.76
C ASP A 1016 -15.67 -40.82 -39.89
N LYS A 1017 -15.30 -39.56 -39.68
CA LYS A 1017 -14.64 -38.71 -40.70
C LYS A 1017 -13.35 -38.12 -40.14
N TYR A 1018 -12.26 -38.28 -40.88
CA TYR A 1018 -11.01 -37.60 -40.55
C TYR A 1018 -11.21 -36.09 -40.66
N ARG A 1019 -10.90 -35.38 -39.58
CA ARG A 1019 -10.88 -33.92 -39.54
C ARG A 1019 -9.46 -33.48 -39.16
N PRO A 1020 -8.79 -32.67 -40.01
CA PRO A 1020 -7.45 -32.18 -39.69
C PRO A 1020 -7.48 -31.28 -38.45
N TYR A 1021 -6.28 -30.91 -37.98
CA TYR A 1021 -6.05 -29.98 -36.87
C TYR A 1021 -7.07 -28.83 -36.86
N GLY A 1022 -7.85 -28.73 -35.79
CA GLY A 1022 -8.98 -27.80 -35.70
C GLY A 1022 -8.64 -26.41 -35.16
N GLY A 1023 -7.39 -26.20 -34.71
CA GLY A 1023 -6.97 -25.03 -33.95
C GLY A 1023 -7.62 -24.93 -32.55
N PRO A 1024 -7.04 -24.13 -31.63
CA PRO A 1024 -7.70 -23.78 -30.38
C PRO A 1024 -8.98 -22.98 -30.62
N ALA A 1025 -9.86 -22.93 -29.61
CA ALA A 1025 -11.12 -22.16 -29.67
C ALA A 1025 -10.92 -20.69 -30.11
N GLY A 1026 -9.79 -20.07 -29.75
CA GLY A 1026 -9.43 -18.71 -30.17
C GLY A 1026 -8.98 -18.56 -31.63
N GLN A 1027 -8.55 -19.64 -32.29
CA GLN A 1027 -8.20 -19.64 -33.73
C GLN A 1027 -9.38 -20.03 -34.62
N LYS A 1028 -10.51 -20.44 -34.05
CA LYS A 1028 -11.73 -20.75 -34.79
C LYS A 1028 -12.14 -19.61 -35.74
N ALA A 1029 -11.93 -18.37 -35.32
CA ALA A 1029 -12.15 -17.17 -36.14
C ALA A 1029 -11.28 -17.14 -37.41
N LEU A 1030 -10.02 -17.58 -37.31
CA LEU A 1030 -9.09 -17.64 -38.45
C LEU A 1030 -9.48 -18.75 -39.43
N GLY A 1031 -9.86 -19.93 -38.91
CA GLY A 1031 -10.36 -21.03 -39.73
C GLY A 1031 -11.67 -20.69 -40.45
N GLU A 1032 -12.60 -20.02 -39.75
CA GLU A 1032 -13.85 -19.52 -40.33
C GLU A 1032 -13.60 -18.42 -41.37
N ALA A 1033 -12.62 -17.54 -41.15
CA ALA A 1033 -12.24 -16.51 -42.11
C ALA A 1033 -11.65 -17.11 -43.41
N MET A 1034 -10.75 -18.09 -43.28
CA MET A 1034 -10.21 -18.82 -44.44
C MET A 1034 -11.31 -19.57 -45.19
N MET A 1035 -12.25 -20.19 -44.48
CA MET A 1035 -13.39 -20.87 -45.08
C MET A 1035 -14.27 -19.89 -45.87
N LEU A 1036 -14.58 -18.72 -45.32
CA LEU A 1036 -15.35 -17.69 -46.01
C LEU A 1036 -14.62 -17.12 -47.21
N TRP A 1037 -13.31 -16.90 -47.11
CA TRP A 1037 -12.51 -16.46 -48.26
C TRP A 1037 -12.56 -17.49 -49.38
N LYS A 1038 -12.41 -18.78 -49.05
CA LYS A 1038 -12.56 -19.87 -50.01
C LYS A 1038 -13.99 -19.95 -50.58
N THR A 1039 -15.02 -19.84 -49.75
CA THR A 1039 -16.43 -19.82 -50.20
C THR A 1039 -16.70 -18.63 -51.13
N ALA A 1040 -16.17 -17.45 -50.82
CA ALA A 1040 -16.33 -16.24 -51.63
C ALA A 1040 -15.58 -16.35 -52.96
N ALA A 1041 -14.40 -16.98 -52.98
CA ALA A 1041 -13.66 -17.27 -54.20
C ALA A 1041 -14.36 -18.34 -55.07
N ASP A 1042 -14.92 -19.38 -54.44
CA ASP A 1042 -15.55 -20.51 -55.12
C ASP A 1042 -17.05 -20.29 -55.44
N GLY A 1043 -17.69 -19.24 -54.89
CA GLY A 1043 -19.11 -18.90 -55.06
C GLY A 1043 -20.12 -19.81 -54.33
N ASN A 1044 -19.67 -20.86 -53.65
CA ASN A 1044 -20.52 -21.94 -53.10
C ASN A 1044 -21.02 -21.67 -51.68
N TRP A 1045 -21.90 -20.68 -51.52
CA TRP A 1045 -22.52 -20.38 -50.22
C TRP A 1045 -23.42 -21.51 -49.72
N ASN A 1046 -23.14 -22.00 -48.51
CA ASN A 1046 -23.96 -23.01 -47.83
C ASN A 1046 -24.20 -22.62 -46.36
N GLU A 1047 -24.97 -23.43 -45.62
CA GLU A 1047 -25.27 -23.18 -44.21
C GLU A 1047 -24.00 -23.03 -43.35
N ALA A 1048 -22.96 -23.82 -43.63
CA ALA A 1048 -21.71 -23.75 -42.91
C ALA A 1048 -20.97 -22.42 -43.16
N SER A 1049 -21.04 -21.87 -44.38
CA SER A 1049 -20.53 -20.54 -44.72
C SER A 1049 -21.34 -19.42 -44.04
N ILE A 1050 -22.67 -19.54 -43.99
CA ILE A 1050 -23.52 -18.56 -43.27
C ILE A 1050 -23.20 -18.57 -41.77
N LYS A 1051 -23.02 -19.75 -41.18
CA LYS A 1051 -22.62 -19.92 -39.78
C LYS A 1051 -21.23 -19.33 -39.51
N ALA A 1052 -20.27 -19.53 -40.41
CA ALA A 1052 -18.95 -18.92 -40.33
C ALA A 1052 -19.02 -17.39 -40.41
N ALA A 1053 -19.82 -16.83 -41.34
CA ALA A 1053 -20.03 -15.38 -41.46
C ALA A 1053 -20.65 -14.78 -40.18
N ASN A 1054 -21.69 -15.42 -39.63
CA ASN A 1054 -22.33 -15.00 -38.39
C ASN A 1054 -21.39 -15.07 -37.17
N SER A 1055 -20.50 -16.07 -37.13
CA SER A 1055 -19.48 -16.20 -36.09
C SER A 1055 -18.45 -15.07 -36.17
N ILE A 1056 -17.91 -14.78 -37.36
CA ILE A 1056 -16.95 -13.66 -37.56
C ILE A 1056 -17.60 -12.32 -37.25
N LEU A 1057 -18.85 -12.09 -37.67
CA LEU A 1057 -19.60 -10.88 -37.33
C LEU A 1057 -19.76 -10.75 -35.81
N GLY A 1058 -20.10 -11.84 -35.12
CA GLY A 1058 -20.19 -11.87 -33.66
C GLY A 1058 -18.89 -11.56 -32.96
N ILE A 1059 -17.77 -12.10 -33.43
CA ILE A 1059 -16.44 -11.85 -32.87
C ILE A 1059 -16.01 -10.40 -33.13
N THR A 1060 -16.23 -9.91 -34.35
CA THR A 1060 -15.81 -8.57 -34.77
C THR A 1060 -16.61 -7.48 -34.06
N LEU A 1061 -17.93 -7.61 -34.00
CA LEU A 1061 -18.84 -6.66 -33.36
C LEU A 1061 -19.07 -6.95 -31.87
N LYS A 1062 -18.52 -8.07 -31.37
CA LYS A 1062 -18.66 -8.55 -30.00
C LYS A 1062 -20.15 -8.68 -29.60
N LEU A 1063 -20.90 -9.42 -30.41
CA LEU A 1063 -22.33 -9.70 -30.28
C LEU A 1063 -22.57 -11.19 -30.00
N PRO A 1064 -23.64 -11.57 -29.26
CA PRO A 1064 -23.96 -12.96 -28.88
C PRO A 1064 -24.55 -13.75 -30.06
N THR A 1065 -23.86 -13.76 -31.20
CA THR A 1065 -24.40 -14.29 -32.46
C THR A 1065 -24.55 -15.81 -32.46
N ALA A 1066 -23.84 -16.54 -31.59
CA ALA A 1066 -23.99 -17.99 -31.48
C ALA A 1066 -25.38 -18.37 -30.97
N GLN A 1067 -25.89 -17.69 -29.94
CA GLN A 1067 -27.25 -17.94 -29.46
C GLN A 1067 -28.28 -17.40 -30.46
N ALA A 1068 -28.06 -16.21 -31.03
CA ALA A 1068 -28.97 -15.64 -32.01
C ALA A 1068 -29.21 -16.59 -33.20
N TYR A 1069 -28.14 -17.20 -33.73
CA TYR A 1069 -28.25 -18.17 -34.82
C TYR A 1069 -29.02 -19.43 -34.41
N LYS A 1070 -28.76 -20.00 -33.21
CA LYS A 1070 -29.52 -21.15 -32.70
C LYS A 1070 -31.01 -20.84 -32.58
N THR A 1071 -31.35 -19.67 -32.06
CA THR A 1071 -32.74 -19.25 -31.89
C THR A 1071 -33.44 -18.99 -33.23
N ILE A 1072 -32.76 -18.34 -34.19
CA ILE A 1072 -33.33 -18.11 -35.53
C ILE A 1072 -33.52 -19.43 -36.27
N SER A 1073 -32.50 -20.29 -36.31
CA SER A 1073 -32.60 -21.61 -36.95
C SER A 1073 -33.64 -22.50 -36.28
N GLY A 1074 -33.74 -22.46 -34.95
CA GLY A 1074 -34.78 -23.14 -34.19
C GLY A 1074 -36.18 -22.62 -34.49
N ALA A 1075 -36.36 -21.31 -34.59
CA ALA A 1075 -37.64 -20.70 -34.96
C ALA A 1075 -38.06 -21.09 -36.39
N MET A 1076 -37.11 -21.17 -37.33
CA MET A 1076 -37.36 -21.69 -38.67
C MET A 1076 -37.75 -23.17 -38.63
N ALA A 1077 -37.07 -24.01 -37.83
CA ALA A 1077 -37.43 -25.42 -37.65
C ALA A 1077 -38.84 -25.60 -37.07
N ILE A 1078 -39.21 -24.78 -36.09
CA ILE A 1078 -40.58 -24.77 -35.54
C ILE A 1078 -41.58 -24.36 -36.62
N SER A 1079 -41.27 -23.33 -37.42
CA SER A 1079 -42.12 -22.88 -38.53
C SER A 1079 -42.28 -23.95 -39.61
N ASP A 1080 -41.24 -24.75 -39.85
CA ASP A 1080 -41.22 -25.82 -40.85
C ASP A 1080 -41.81 -27.14 -40.32
N GLY A 1081 -42.43 -27.11 -39.14
CA GLY A 1081 -43.15 -28.25 -38.57
C GLY A 1081 -42.26 -29.30 -37.92
N GLU A 1082 -40.98 -28.98 -37.65
CA GLU A 1082 -40.03 -29.91 -37.03
C GLU A 1082 -40.20 -30.04 -35.49
N SER A 1083 -41.19 -29.35 -34.89
CA SER A 1083 -41.46 -29.38 -33.44
C SER A 1083 -42.66 -30.25 -33.08
N GLU A 1084 -42.47 -31.16 -32.13
CA GLU A 1084 -43.49 -32.08 -31.61
C GLU A 1084 -44.17 -31.61 -30.31
N GLY A 1085 -43.95 -30.35 -29.88
CA GLY A 1085 -44.63 -29.77 -28.71
C GLY A 1085 -43.86 -28.63 -28.02
N PHE A 1086 -44.43 -28.08 -26.94
CA PHE A 1086 -43.86 -26.89 -26.26
C PHE A 1086 -42.40 -27.07 -25.82
N MET A 1087 -42.08 -28.20 -25.16
CA MET A 1087 -40.71 -28.46 -24.71
C MET A 1087 -39.73 -28.68 -25.86
N ASP A 1088 -40.21 -29.18 -27.00
CA ASP A 1088 -39.41 -29.39 -28.20
C ASP A 1088 -39.13 -28.05 -28.91
N SER A 1089 -40.14 -27.18 -29.00
CA SER A 1089 -39.96 -25.79 -29.44
C SER A 1089 -38.96 -25.05 -28.55
N VAL A 1090 -39.02 -25.24 -27.22
CA VAL A 1090 -38.04 -24.67 -26.30
C VAL A 1090 -36.65 -25.25 -26.58
N GLY A 1091 -36.52 -26.57 -26.77
CA GLY A 1091 -35.28 -27.23 -27.19
C GLY A 1091 -34.68 -26.62 -28.47
N LEU A 1092 -35.47 -26.54 -29.53
CA LEU A 1092 -35.07 -25.97 -30.82
C LEU A 1092 -34.64 -24.50 -30.71
N LEU A 1093 -35.35 -23.66 -29.96
CA LEU A 1093 -34.96 -22.26 -29.75
C LEU A 1093 -33.66 -22.12 -28.95
N MET A 1094 -33.36 -23.08 -28.07
CA MET A 1094 -32.18 -23.08 -27.21
C MET A 1094 -30.93 -23.64 -27.91
N SER A 1095 -31.05 -24.76 -28.64
CA SER A 1095 -29.92 -25.48 -29.23
C SER A 1095 -29.84 -25.41 -30.75
N GLY A 1096 -30.89 -24.96 -31.43
CA GLY A 1096 -31.03 -25.07 -32.88
C GLY A 1096 -31.42 -26.50 -33.31
N PRO A 1097 -31.72 -26.70 -34.61
CA PRO A 1097 -32.03 -28.02 -35.18
C PRO A 1097 -30.80 -28.94 -35.23
N LYS A 1098 -31.03 -30.25 -35.38
CA LYS A 1098 -29.95 -31.25 -35.49
C LYS A 1098 -29.09 -31.00 -36.75
N PRO A 1099 -27.76 -31.14 -36.67
CA PRO A 1099 -26.89 -31.05 -37.84
C PRO A 1099 -27.26 -32.10 -38.90
N GLY A 1100 -27.57 -31.68 -40.13
CA GLY A 1100 -27.90 -32.57 -41.25
C GLY A 1100 -29.39 -32.89 -41.46
N LYS A 1101 -30.30 -32.21 -40.74
CA LYS A 1101 -31.75 -32.23 -41.03
C LYS A 1101 -32.22 -31.14 -42.01
N ARG A 1102 -31.30 -30.32 -42.54
CA ARG A 1102 -31.54 -29.32 -43.60
C ARG A 1102 -30.45 -29.39 -44.66
#